data_AF-A0A9P8JSH3-F1
#
_entry.id   AF-A0A9P8JSH3-F1
#
_cell.length_a   1.000
_cell.length_b   1.000
_cell.length_c   1.000
_cell.angle_alpha   90.00
_cell.angle_beta   90.00
_cell.angle_gamma   90.00
#
_symmetry.space_group_name_H-M   'P 1'
#
loop_
_entity.id
_entity.type
_entity.pdbx_description
1 polymer ?
#
loop_
_entity_poly.entity_id
_entity_poly.type
_entity_poly.pdbx_seq_one_letter_code
_entity_poly.pdbx_strand_id
1 'polypeptide(L)'
;MAFYQALDFHDGEKMMQKKLRVPEMDNPTIPMLSPQASSMLQRAPLLAFGTLDSEGRPWTTAWGGRKGFSQPLGNSMIAIRTSVAARLDPVVEALVGRNAKGEIVKEEGEGRLLSGLAIDLDTRKRVKLAGRMVAGTLGIADGENDTDDYGKQGILQLVARIDESLGNCPKYLNRREISPATPDPQLISDTAHLDERAVELLHKADLMFLSTSSGSSMDTNHRGGPPGFVRCLKQEGGCTQFIYPEYSGNRLYQSLGNMMLEPRAGFCFPDFDTGNCLFVTGRSEILFGKEAAEVMPRSNLAVRVTVTAARLVASVLPFRGNTGEFSPYNPVVRYLISEQAINRTEVQNASHNAAKLLAQIPLTPTISRFKFSLSNAATYTAGQYVTIDVSDHLDVGYSHMRDDDPRSLNDDFVRTFTVSSPPGVPPHPSKRLADDEFEITIRKVGVVTDFLFKHGLNPEAHGSELEIGIKGFGGSFVVEQTEEKSSIAFVAAGVGITPLMPCLHSLRLEHLQLFWTLRAVDLGLAVDLLDGFQDLAANLTLFVTGIFPENEEQKAGIGKLNDCGVHIVYRRMERSDLELLIPKIERWYICTEAIPVPRAPPSASTGANTAADMTRETPEYGTKLLPTLVDEIATTTPNRVYASVPKDDADMSKGFKDVTYADFARAIDALSWWLEETLGKADGTFPTFAYFGPRDLGYAIVVVAAAKVGRKVLLASHLASPDAHLLLLGSLSCTAVIYASKMTALAEALRERFPSAKYISTTSFGAFLTQSHTSANFEHYVYSKPYSKAHSDPVMVVHTSGTTGLPKPVTWTNDMLCSVDRLHTLPGSAATQMAGQRIYCALPTFHTSGITASLLTPVYLSTIIILGPAGVRPDKQTVLDVLRNAPVSAASFPPSLLEELIADPVCRKALKQLKKIVYGGAPLAAWAIRIIGSEFSGTVSSALGSTEGGLWLTGSSPDPADQGYFLIHPFMAPDFQHTDADLYELVIKRTPKSEAYTNFFRCIDSTPSHLAAHFDFDTKESINEFRTKDLFSPHPTKPGLWKYRCRKDDLVLLSGEVKMYAGAIEEAISAHPAIGAVVVGGQYRSRPFLMVEPATSITTNDQKAEFVNEIWPAVEAENEKHHDSARLQKELVVIVEPEKKMMRTPKGTVDRKATLSAFEGEIDQVYKAWSKM
;
A
#
# COMPACT_ATOMS: atom_id res chain seq x y z
N MET A 1 -11.20 6.11 -34.02
CA MET A 1 -10.94 7.32 -33.21
C MET A 1 -11.47 8.53 -33.98
N ALA A 2 -12.21 9.43 -33.32
CA ALA A 2 -12.57 10.74 -33.87
C ALA A 2 -11.55 11.77 -33.37
N PHE A 3 -10.94 12.54 -34.27
CA PHE A 3 -10.03 13.63 -33.94
C PHE A 3 -10.84 14.93 -33.82
N TYR A 4 -10.64 15.70 -32.74
CA TYR A 4 -11.21 17.04 -32.55
C TYR A 4 -10.09 18.05 -32.32
N GLN A 5 -10.27 19.26 -32.84
CA GLN A 5 -9.33 20.38 -32.67
C GLN A 5 -9.44 20.91 -31.23
N ALA A 6 -8.30 21.25 -30.62
CA ALA A 6 -8.27 21.86 -29.29
C ALA A 6 -9.04 23.20 -29.31
N LEU A 7 -9.84 23.45 -28.27
CA LEU A 7 -10.55 24.72 -28.11
C LEU A 7 -9.57 25.84 -27.75
N ASP A 8 -9.94 27.09 -28.04
CA ASP A 8 -9.23 28.23 -27.49
C ASP A 8 -9.60 28.45 -26.02
N PHE A 9 -8.65 28.99 -25.23
CA PHE A 9 -8.97 29.53 -23.91
C PHE A 9 -9.81 30.80 -24.04
N HIS A 10 -10.78 31.00 -23.14
CA HIS A 10 -11.58 32.22 -23.14
C HIS A 10 -10.78 33.39 -22.53
N ASP A 11 -11.20 34.63 -22.81
CA ASP A 11 -10.41 35.83 -22.48
C ASP A 11 -10.05 35.95 -20.99
N GLY A 12 -10.96 35.56 -20.10
CA GLY A 12 -10.73 35.55 -18.65
C GLY A 12 -9.66 34.55 -18.22
N GLU A 13 -9.63 33.34 -18.79
CA GLU A 13 -8.56 32.36 -18.54
C GLU A 13 -7.22 32.90 -19.02
N LYS A 14 -7.18 33.49 -20.23
CA LYS A 14 -5.98 34.13 -20.79
C LYS A 14 -5.47 35.25 -19.89
N MET A 15 -6.37 36.07 -19.31
CA MET A 15 -6.00 37.11 -18.34
C MET A 15 -5.37 36.52 -17.08
N MET A 16 -5.96 35.46 -16.52
CA MET A 16 -5.40 34.74 -15.36
C MET A 16 -4.05 34.11 -15.66
N GLN A 17 -3.93 33.42 -16.80
CA GLN A 17 -2.70 32.78 -17.25
C GLN A 17 -1.58 33.81 -17.45
N LYS A 18 -1.88 34.96 -18.08
CA LYS A 18 -0.93 36.06 -18.24
C LYS A 18 -0.49 36.64 -16.89
N LYS A 19 -1.43 36.89 -15.98
CA LYS A 19 -1.13 37.48 -14.65
C LYS A 19 -0.30 36.54 -13.78
N LEU A 20 -0.55 35.23 -13.88
CA LEU A 20 0.18 34.18 -13.15
C LEU A 20 1.37 33.61 -13.94
N ARG A 21 1.72 34.20 -15.09
CA ARG A 21 2.85 33.82 -15.95
C ARG A 21 2.87 32.31 -16.28
N VAL A 22 1.71 31.78 -16.63
CA VAL A 22 1.53 30.38 -16.99
C VAL A 22 2.12 30.15 -18.38
N PRO A 23 2.94 29.10 -18.58
CA PRO A 23 3.43 28.72 -19.90
C PRO A 23 2.28 28.39 -20.87
N GLU A 24 2.53 28.55 -22.17
CA GLU A 24 1.57 28.19 -23.20
C GLU A 24 1.25 26.69 -23.14
N MET A 25 -0.04 26.35 -23.24
CA MET A 25 -0.56 24.98 -23.17
C MET A 25 -1.85 24.88 -23.98
N ASP A 26 -2.26 23.67 -24.35
CA ASP A 26 -3.52 23.43 -25.06
C ASP A 26 -4.72 23.39 -24.08
N ASN A 27 -5.91 23.78 -24.54
CA ASN A 27 -7.14 23.65 -23.77
C ASN A 27 -7.65 22.19 -23.84
N PRO A 28 -7.69 21.44 -22.72
CA PRO A 28 -8.14 20.06 -22.71
C PRO A 28 -9.67 19.91 -22.69
N THR A 29 -10.42 21.01 -22.75
CA THR A 29 -11.90 20.99 -22.72
C THR A 29 -12.45 20.37 -24.00
N ILE A 30 -13.39 19.45 -23.84
CA ILE A 30 -14.02 18.73 -24.95
C ILE A 30 -15.34 19.43 -25.30
N PRO A 31 -15.61 19.83 -26.56
CA PRO A 31 -16.81 20.56 -26.99
C PRO A 31 -18.05 19.66 -27.13
N MET A 32 -18.23 18.71 -26.22
CA MET A 32 -19.37 17.78 -26.16
C MET A 32 -19.36 17.02 -24.83
N LEU A 33 -20.42 16.22 -24.59
CA LEU A 33 -20.39 15.22 -23.53
C LEU A 33 -19.43 14.08 -23.90
N SER A 34 -18.25 14.07 -23.29
CA SER A 34 -17.25 13.01 -23.53
C SER A 34 -17.70 11.65 -22.98
N PRO A 35 -17.20 10.52 -23.53
CA PRO A 35 -17.48 9.19 -22.99
C PRO A 35 -17.12 9.06 -21.50
N GLN A 36 -16.03 9.70 -21.06
CA GLN A 36 -15.64 9.75 -19.65
C GLN A 36 -16.67 10.50 -18.79
N ALA A 37 -17.15 11.65 -19.26
CA ALA A 37 -18.19 12.43 -18.58
C ALA A 37 -19.51 11.66 -18.49
N SER A 38 -19.89 11.01 -19.58
CA SER A 38 -21.07 10.14 -19.66
C SER A 38 -21.01 8.99 -18.65
N SER A 39 -19.85 8.32 -18.58
CA SER A 39 -19.60 7.25 -17.62
C SER A 39 -19.63 7.75 -16.16
N MET A 40 -19.06 8.94 -15.90
CA MET A 40 -19.05 9.54 -14.56
C MET A 40 -20.47 9.90 -14.09
N LEU A 41 -21.30 10.48 -14.96
CA LEU A 41 -22.69 10.83 -14.64
C LEU A 41 -23.51 9.63 -14.13
N GLN A 42 -23.30 8.45 -14.70
CA GLN A 42 -24.02 7.24 -14.28
C GLN A 42 -23.57 6.72 -12.91
N ARG A 43 -22.33 7.00 -12.49
CA ARG A 43 -21.72 6.41 -11.29
C ARG A 43 -21.56 7.38 -10.13
N ALA A 44 -21.59 8.69 -10.40
CA ALA A 44 -21.43 9.71 -9.40
C ALA A 44 -22.61 9.68 -8.40
N PRO A 45 -22.36 9.55 -7.09
CA PRO A 45 -23.40 9.65 -6.08
C PRO A 45 -23.86 11.10 -5.86
N LEU A 46 -23.09 12.09 -6.30
CA LEU A 46 -23.39 13.51 -6.18
C LEU A 46 -23.23 14.25 -7.51
N LEU A 47 -24.03 15.29 -7.68
CA LEU A 47 -23.94 16.26 -8.77
C LEU A 47 -24.13 17.64 -8.16
N ALA A 48 -23.03 18.42 -8.11
CA ALA A 48 -23.15 19.84 -7.85
C ALA A 48 -23.62 20.54 -9.12
N PHE A 49 -24.50 21.53 -8.98
CA PHE A 49 -25.19 22.15 -10.11
C PHE A 49 -25.30 23.65 -9.88
N GLY A 50 -25.23 24.44 -10.95
CA GLY A 50 -25.43 25.88 -10.87
C GLY A 50 -26.04 26.48 -12.11
N THR A 51 -26.82 27.55 -11.91
CA THR A 51 -27.51 28.32 -12.95
C THR A 51 -27.64 29.78 -12.50
N LEU A 52 -28.23 30.62 -13.35
CA LEU A 52 -28.50 32.03 -13.08
C LEU A 52 -29.96 32.23 -12.67
N ASP A 53 -30.19 33.10 -11.68
CA ASP A 53 -31.52 33.61 -11.36
C ASP A 53 -31.99 34.69 -12.35
N SER A 54 -33.19 35.24 -12.14
CA SER A 54 -33.77 36.28 -12.99
C SER A 54 -33.00 37.61 -13.00
N GLU A 55 -32.13 37.84 -12.02
CA GLU A 55 -31.24 39.02 -11.94
C GLU A 55 -29.85 38.71 -12.54
N GLY A 56 -29.66 37.50 -13.10
CA GLY A 56 -28.38 37.04 -13.62
C GLY A 56 -27.36 36.71 -12.52
N ARG A 57 -27.79 36.50 -11.28
CA ARG A 57 -26.89 36.07 -10.20
C ARG A 57 -26.70 34.56 -10.25
N PRO A 58 -25.46 34.04 -10.21
CA PRO A 58 -25.21 32.62 -10.11
C PRO A 58 -25.56 32.09 -8.72
N TRP A 59 -26.22 30.93 -8.71
CA TRP A 59 -26.49 30.11 -7.53
C TRP A 59 -25.94 28.69 -7.74
N THR A 60 -25.58 28.02 -6.65
CA THR A 60 -25.00 26.66 -6.66
C THR A 60 -25.72 25.77 -5.65
N THR A 61 -25.91 24.50 -5.97
CA THR A 61 -26.47 23.48 -5.08
C THR A 61 -25.75 22.13 -5.28
N ALA A 62 -26.09 21.13 -4.45
CA ALA A 62 -25.64 19.76 -4.61
C ALA A 62 -26.81 18.79 -4.42
N TRP A 63 -26.97 17.86 -5.36
CA TRP A 63 -28.00 16.82 -5.33
C TRP A 63 -27.38 15.42 -5.39
N GLY A 64 -28.17 14.40 -5.05
CA GLY A 64 -27.78 13.01 -5.19
C GLY A 64 -28.12 12.16 -3.97
N GLY A 65 -27.18 11.32 -3.54
CA GLY A 65 -27.34 10.34 -2.46
C GLY A 65 -27.47 8.91 -2.94
N ARG A 66 -27.79 8.68 -4.22
CA ARG A 66 -27.78 7.36 -4.86
C ARG A 66 -27.04 7.44 -6.18
N LYS A 67 -26.41 6.36 -6.63
CA LYS A 67 -25.78 6.30 -7.95
C LYS A 67 -26.86 6.14 -9.04
N GLY A 68 -26.60 6.62 -10.25
CA GLY A 68 -27.49 6.45 -11.41
C GLY A 68 -28.66 7.44 -11.52
N PHE A 69 -28.68 8.53 -10.74
CA PHE A 69 -29.74 9.56 -10.84
C PHE A 69 -29.56 10.53 -12.02
N SER A 70 -28.40 10.49 -12.68
CA SER A 70 -28.12 11.23 -13.91
C SER A 70 -27.58 10.30 -14.99
N GLN A 71 -28.05 10.46 -16.23
CA GLN A 71 -27.72 9.57 -17.34
C GLN A 71 -27.66 10.30 -18.69
N PRO A 72 -26.84 9.84 -19.64
CA PRO A 72 -26.84 10.36 -21.01
C PRO A 72 -28.12 9.94 -21.77
N LEU A 73 -28.62 10.81 -22.65
CA LEU A 73 -29.71 10.50 -23.60
C LEU A 73 -29.24 10.36 -25.05
N GLY A 74 -27.97 10.67 -25.34
CA GLY A 74 -27.41 10.77 -26.70
C GLY A 74 -27.32 12.24 -27.19
N ASN A 75 -26.56 12.49 -28.25
CA ASN A 75 -26.35 13.84 -28.82
C ASN A 75 -25.94 14.91 -27.79
N SER A 76 -25.04 14.57 -26.87
CA SER A 76 -24.63 15.43 -25.74
C SER A 76 -25.74 15.86 -24.78
N MET A 77 -26.91 15.21 -24.82
CA MET A 77 -27.99 15.46 -23.88
C MET A 77 -27.85 14.58 -22.64
N ILE A 78 -28.19 15.14 -21.48
CA ILE A 78 -28.27 14.41 -20.21
C ILE A 78 -29.66 14.56 -19.61
N ALA A 79 -30.11 13.52 -18.91
CA ALA A 79 -31.29 13.53 -18.07
C ALA A 79 -30.90 13.35 -16.61
N ILE A 80 -31.54 14.10 -15.73
CA ILE A 80 -31.37 14.02 -14.28
C ILE A 80 -32.76 13.75 -13.68
N ARG A 81 -32.85 12.74 -12.80
CA ARG A 81 -34.06 12.45 -12.02
C ARG A 81 -33.64 12.19 -10.57
N THR A 82 -33.88 13.15 -9.69
CA THR A 82 -33.43 13.07 -8.30
C THR A 82 -34.43 13.67 -7.31
N SER A 83 -34.34 13.25 -6.04
CA SER A 83 -35.10 13.89 -4.97
C SER A 83 -34.41 15.17 -4.55
N VAL A 84 -35.19 16.24 -4.38
CA VAL A 84 -34.72 17.56 -3.93
C VAL A 84 -35.70 18.14 -2.90
N ALA A 85 -35.23 19.15 -2.16
CA ALA A 85 -36.13 20.04 -1.44
C ALA A 85 -36.99 20.81 -2.45
N ALA A 86 -38.33 20.72 -2.33
CA ALA A 86 -39.23 21.35 -3.29
C ALA A 86 -39.22 22.89 -3.21
N ARG A 87 -38.79 23.44 -2.07
CA ARG A 87 -38.65 24.87 -1.80
C ARG A 87 -37.32 25.13 -1.07
N LEU A 88 -36.91 26.39 -1.01
CA LEU A 88 -35.75 26.89 -0.27
C LEU A 88 -34.37 26.57 -0.88
N ASP A 89 -34.27 25.62 -1.83
CA ASP A 89 -33.08 25.48 -2.70
C ASP A 89 -33.16 26.53 -3.84
N PRO A 90 -32.25 27.54 -3.86
CA PRO A 90 -32.32 28.63 -4.84
C PRO A 90 -32.06 28.17 -6.28
N VAL A 91 -31.34 27.06 -6.49
CA VAL A 91 -31.13 26.51 -7.84
C VAL A 91 -32.39 25.83 -8.34
N VAL A 92 -33.11 25.10 -7.48
CA VAL A 92 -34.43 24.54 -7.83
C VAL A 92 -35.40 25.67 -8.16
N GLU A 93 -35.46 26.71 -7.33
CA GLU A 93 -36.30 27.90 -7.59
C GLU A 93 -35.94 28.60 -8.91
N ALA A 94 -34.66 28.69 -9.26
CA ALA A 94 -34.21 29.30 -10.51
C ALA A 94 -34.56 28.47 -11.75
N LEU A 95 -34.55 27.13 -11.65
CA LEU A 95 -34.79 26.23 -12.79
C LEU A 95 -36.28 26.02 -13.08
N VAL A 96 -37.12 25.86 -12.04
CA VAL A 96 -38.54 25.50 -12.21
C VAL A 96 -39.52 26.52 -11.62
N GLY A 97 -39.03 27.54 -10.91
CA GLY A 97 -39.85 28.55 -10.26
C GLY A 97 -40.23 28.20 -8.81
N ARG A 98 -40.44 29.23 -7.98
CA ARG A 98 -40.72 29.10 -6.53
C ARG A 98 -42.00 28.33 -6.17
N ASN A 99 -42.98 28.33 -7.07
CA ASN A 99 -44.31 27.78 -6.85
C ASN A 99 -44.65 26.66 -7.85
N ALA A 100 -43.64 25.93 -8.36
CA ALA A 100 -43.85 24.87 -9.34
C ALA A 100 -44.81 23.79 -8.79
N LYS A 101 -45.89 23.50 -9.53
CA LYS A 101 -46.91 22.48 -9.22
C LYS A 101 -46.94 21.35 -10.26
N GLY A 102 -45.77 20.85 -10.66
CA GLY A 102 -45.67 19.79 -11.68
C GLY A 102 -45.76 20.27 -13.13
N GLU A 103 -45.76 21.58 -13.38
CA GLU A 103 -45.69 22.12 -14.74
C GLU A 103 -44.32 21.82 -15.39
N ILE A 104 -44.29 21.69 -16.72
CA ILE A 104 -43.05 21.52 -17.48
C ILE A 104 -42.56 22.92 -17.88
N VAL A 105 -41.41 23.32 -17.35
CA VAL A 105 -40.68 24.51 -17.81
C VAL A 105 -39.85 24.11 -19.02
N LYS A 106 -40.12 24.72 -20.17
CA LYS A 106 -39.31 24.61 -21.39
C LYS A 106 -38.68 25.95 -21.68
N GLU A 107 -37.38 25.94 -21.99
CA GLU A 107 -36.65 27.16 -22.35
C GLU A 107 -36.74 27.38 -23.87
N GLU A 108 -37.03 28.60 -24.30
CA GLU A 108 -37.03 29.00 -25.71
C GLU A 108 -35.62 29.43 -26.16
N GLY A 109 -35.33 29.31 -27.46
CA GLY A 109 -34.04 29.72 -28.03
C GLY A 109 -32.90 28.76 -27.68
N GLU A 110 -31.75 29.31 -27.25
CA GLU A 110 -30.56 28.51 -26.96
C GLU A 110 -30.64 27.70 -25.65
N GLY A 111 -31.61 28.01 -24.78
CA GLY A 111 -31.76 27.41 -23.46
C GLY A 111 -31.04 28.19 -22.34
N ARG A 112 -31.45 27.94 -21.09
CA ARG A 112 -30.87 28.61 -19.89
C ARG A 112 -29.50 28.05 -19.56
N LEU A 113 -28.52 28.92 -19.32
CA LEU A 113 -27.17 28.50 -18.93
C LEU A 113 -27.17 27.66 -17.65
N LEU A 114 -26.40 26.58 -17.67
CA LEU A 114 -26.14 25.75 -16.51
C LEU A 114 -24.73 25.18 -16.56
N SER A 115 -24.28 24.74 -15.39
CA SER A 115 -23.07 23.94 -15.27
C SER A 115 -23.23 22.91 -14.16
N GLY A 116 -22.47 21.83 -14.25
CA GLY A 116 -22.52 20.73 -13.31
C GLY A 116 -21.14 20.14 -13.01
N LEU A 117 -21.02 19.55 -11.83
CA LEU A 117 -19.86 18.79 -11.40
C LEU A 117 -20.34 17.43 -10.86
N ALA A 118 -20.29 16.41 -11.72
CA ALA A 118 -20.54 15.03 -11.30
C ALA A 118 -19.35 14.60 -10.43
N ILE A 119 -19.59 14.24 -9.18
CA ILE A 119 -18.54 14.00 -8.20
C ILE A 119 -18.81 12.75 -7.36
N ASP A 120 -17.77 11.95 -7.19
CA ASP A 120 -17.72 10.82 -6.27
C ASP A 120 -16.62 11.09 -5.25
N LEU A 121 -17.03 11.51 -4.05
CA LEU A 121 -16.12 11.83 -2.97
C LEU A 121 -15.43 10.58 -2.42
N ASP A 122 -16.02 9.38 -2.56
CA ASP A 122 -15.42 8.14 -2.07
C ASP A 122 -14.23 7.71 -2.96
N THR A 123 -14.40 7.82 -4.29
CA THR A 123 -13.33 7.53 -5.25
C THR A 123 -12.49 8.75 -5.63
N ARG A 124 -12.80 9.93 -5.06
CA ARG A 124 -12.21 11.25 -5.37
C ARG A 124 -12.23 11.59 -6.86
N LYS A 125 -13.24 11.13 -7.61
CA LYS A 125 -13.38 11.38 -9.05
C LYS A 125 -14.38 12.50 -9.30
N ARG A 126 -14.13 13.30 -10.34
CA ARG A 126 -15.07 14.34 -10.77
C ARG A 126 -14.97 14.64 -12.26
N VAL A 127 -16.08 15.08 -12.83
CA VAL A 127 -16.13 15.61 -14.21
C VAL A 127 -16.99 16.87 -14.22
N LYS A 128 -16.48 17.90 -14.88
CA LYS A 128 -17.19 19.16 -15.12
C LYS A 128 -18.01 19.09 -16.40
N LEU A 129 -19.13 19.79 -16.37
CA LEU A 129 -20.09 19.92 -17.46
C LEU A 129 -20.49 21.40 -17.55
N ALA A 130 -20.52 21.94 -18.75
CA ALA A 130 -21.14 23.23 -19.05
C ALA A 130 -22.13 23.04 -20.20
N GLY A 131 -23.26 23.74 -20.14
CA GLY A 131 -24.31 23.56 -21.12
C GLY A 131 -25.54 24.39 -20.83
N ARG A 132 -26.68 23.91 -21.35
CA ARG A 132 -27.95 24.64 -21.29
C ARG A 132 -29.13 23.73 -20.98
N MET A 133 -30.04 24.22 -20.14
CA MET A 133 -31.28 23.53 -19.79
C MET A 133 -32.22 23.64 -20.98
N VAL A 134 -32.83 22.52 -21.36
CA VAL A 134 -33.85 22.46 -22.40
C VAL A 134 -35.24 22.36 -21.78
N ALA A 135 -35.40 21.51 -20.78
CA ALA A 135 -36.65 21.34 -20.07
C ALA A 135 -36.45 20.84 -18.64
N GLY A 136 -37.41 21.12 -17.76
CA GLY A 136 -37.45 20.55 -16.43
C GLY A 136 -38.82 20.63 -15.79
N THR A 137 -39.05 19.78 -14.79
CA THR A 137 -40.30 19.74 -14.02
C THR A 137 -40.01 19.23 -12.61
N LEU A 138 -40.88 19.61 -11.67
CA LEU A 138 -40.81 19.20 -10.27
C LEU A 138 -42.12 18.50 -9.90
N GLY A 139 -42.08 17.18 -9.78
CA GLY A 139 -43.21 16.39 -9.29
C GLY A 139 -43.27 16.41 -7.76
N ILE A 140 -44.45 16.66 -7.21
CA ILE A 140 -44.69 16.61 -5.76
C ILE A 140 -45.09 15.17 -5.40
N ALA A 141 -44.53 14.61 -4.32
CA ALA A 141 -44.95 13.29 -3.83
C ALA A 141 -46.34 13.38 -3.18
N ASP A 142 -47.29 12.58 -3.64
CA ASP A 142 -48.68 12.60 -3.18
C ASP A 142 -48.81 12.39 -1.67
N GLY A 143 -49.40 13.37 -0.99
CA GLY A 143 -49.93 13.25 0.36
C GLY A 143 -51.33 13.84 0.38
N GLU A 144 -52.35 12.98 0.49
CA GLU A 144 -53.72 13.38 0.80
C GLU A 144 -53.74 14.05 2.18
N ASN A 145 -53.80 15.39 2.23
CA ASN A 145 -54.75 16.15 3.04
C ASN A 145 -54.50 17.66 2.93
N ASP A 146 -55.62 18.36 2.82
CA ASP A 146 -55.80 19.78 2.65
C ASP A 146 -55.55 20.53 3.97
N THR A 147 -54.30 20.97 4.24
CA THR A 147 -53.93 22.07 5.16
C THR A 147 -52.46 22.47 4.94
N ASP A 148 -52.16 23.53 4.17
CA ASP A 148 -50.86 24.27 4.04
C ASP A 148 -49.50 23.52 3.91
N ASP A 149 -49.45 22.19 3.99
CA ASP A 149 -48.24 21.35 4.03
C ASP A 149 -48.01 20.69 2.66
N TYR A 150 -47.98 21.50 1.60
CA TYR A 150 -47.56 21.06 0.27
C TYR A 150 -46.11 20.54 0.33
N GLY A 151 -45.98 19.22 0.32
CA GLY A 151 -44.81 18.38 0.04
C GLY A 151 -43.44 19.04 0.16
N LYS A 152 -42.80 18.90 1.33
CA LYS A 152 -41.41 19.33 1.59
C LYS A 152 -40.38 18.69 0.65
N GLN A 153 -40.69 17.53 0.07
CA GLN A 153 -39.86 16.77 -0.85
C GLN A 153 -40.49 16.73 -2.25
N GLY A 154 -39.67 16.95 -3.28
CA GLY A 154 -40.04 16.81 -4.68
C GLY A 154 -39.10 15.90 -5.47
N ILE A 155 -39.56 15.42 -6.61
CA ILE A 155 -38.74 14.73 -7.62
C ILE A 155 -38.50 15.68 -8.78
N LEU A 156 -37.26 16.16 -8.91
CA LEU A 156 -36.84 17.00 -10.01
C LEU A 156 -36.46 16.13 -11.21
N GLN A 157 -37.02 16.45 -12.38
CA GLN A 157 -36.63 15.88 -13.66
C GLN A 157 -36.10 17.01 -14.55
N LEU A 158 -34.87 16.87 -15.05
CA LEU A 158 -34.23 17.89 -15.88
C LEU A 158 -33.56 17.26 -17.10
N VAL A 159 -33.64 17.96 -18.23
CA VAL A 159 -32.97 17.63 -19.47
C VAL A 159 -32.08 18.80 -19.89
N ALA A 160 -30.80 18.54 -20.08
CA ALA A 160 -29.79 19.54 -20.44
C ALA A 160 -28.96 19.09 -21.65
N ARG A 161 -28.62 20.04 -22.51
CA ARG A 161 -27.59 19.88 -23.55
C ARG A 161 -26.25 20.26 -22.97
N ILE A 162 -25.25 19.41 -23.11
CA ILE A 162 -23.88 19.66 -22.67
C ILE A 162 -23.07 20.16 -23.86
N ASP A 163 -22.61 21.40 -23.76
CA ASP A 163 -21.79 22.05 -24.79
C ASP A 163 -20.30 21.76 -24.54
N GLU A 164 -19.89 21.61 -23.28
CA GLU A 164 -18.49 21.34 -22.90
C GLU A 164 -18.40 20.32 -21.75
N SER A 165 -17.38 19.45 -21.80
CA SER A 165 -17.03 18.58 -20.67
C SER A 165 -15.52 18.52 -20.43
N LEU A 166 -15.14 18.34 -19.17
CA LEU A 166 -13.74 18.29 -18.77
C LEU A 166 -13.51 17.35 -17.57
N GLY A 167 -12.68 16.33 -17.78
CA GLY A 167 -12.15 15.49 -16.71
C GLY A 167 -11.14 16.28 -15.86
N ASN A 168 -11.22 16.15 -14.54
CA ASN A 168 -10.54 17.09 -13.65
C ASN A 168 -9.83 16.42 -12.47
N CYS A 169 -8.91 17.16 -11.85
CA CYS A 169 -7.98 16.69 -10.82
C CYS A 169 -8.67 16.35 -9.48
N PRO A 170 -8.26 15.26 -8.78
CA PRO A 170 -8.82 14.83 -7.49
C PRO A 170 -8.27 15.58 -6.25
N LYS A 171 -7.38 16.57 -6.45
CA LYS A 171 -6.76 17.34 -5.36
C LYS A 171 -7.81 17.97 -4.43
N TYR A 172 -7.49 17.97 -3.14
CA TYR A 172 -8.27 18.59 -2.07
C TYR A 172 -9.68 17.99 -1.85
N LEU A 173 -9.98 16.84 -2.45
CA LEU A 173 -11.18 16.08 -2.12
C LEU A 173 -10.93 15.18 -0.92
N ASN A 174 -11.53 15.53 0.22
CA ASN A 174 -11.62 14.64 1.36
C ASN A 174 -12.58 13.50 1.02
N ARG A 175 -12.17 12.28 1.36
CA ARG A 175 -12.94 11.08 1.04
C ARG A 175 -14.19 11.08 1.89
N ARG A 176 -15.36 10.89 1.28
CA ARG A 176 -16.64 10.78 1.99
C ARG A 176 -17.50 9.70 1.36
N GLU A 177 -17.99 8.78 2.18
CA GLU A 177 -19.02 7.82 1.77
C GLU A 177 -20.39 8.50 1.82
N ILE A 178 -21.08 8.55 0.68
CA ILE A 178 -22.35 9.27 0.54
C ILE A 178 -23.52 8.29 0.64
N SER A 179 -24.48 8.60 1.51
CA SER A 179 -25.72 7.85 1.68
C SER A 179 -26.94 8.74 1.40
N PRO A 180 -28.05 8.18 0.87
CA PRO A 180 -29.25 8.96 0.60
C PRO A 180 -30.00 9.31 1.88
N ALA A 181 -30.63 10.48 1.90
CA ALA A 181 -31.47 10.95 3.00
C ALA A 181 -32.69 11.71 2.49
N THR A 182 -33.76 11.73 3.27
CA THR A 182 -34.97 12.50 2.93
C THR A 182 -34.79 13.96 3.32
N PRO A 183 -34.97 14.92 2.40
CA PRO A 183 -34.91 16.34 2.75
C PRO A 183 -36.15 16.77 3.54
N ASP A 184 -35.93 17.56 4.59
CA ASP A 184 -36.95 18.23 5.43
C ASP A 184 -36.55 19.69 5.62
N PRO A 185 -36.60 20.50 4.54
CA PRO A 185 -36.02 21.84 4.53
C PRO A 185 -36.71 22.78 5.52
N GLN A 186 -35.92 23.41 6.40
CA GLN A 186 -36.39 24.48 7.28
C GLN A 186 -35.51 25.72 7.10
N LEU A 187 -36.13 26.87 6.84
CA LEU A 187 -35.40 28.13 6.71
C LEU A 187 -34.86 28.56 8.07
N ILE A 188 -33.54 28.66 8.21
CA ILE A 188 -32.89 29.19 9.41
C ILE A 188 -32.66 30.69 9.26
N SER A 189 -32.17 31.14 8.10
CA SER A 189 -31.82 32.54 7.84
C SER A 189 -31.88 32.85 6.34
N ASP A 190 -32.35 34.03 5.96
CA ASP A 190 -32.44 34.54 4.57
C ASP A 190 -32.01 36.02 4.55
N THR A 191 -30.71 36.27 4.69
CA THR A 191 -30.13 37.61 4.75
C THR A 191 -28.72 37.61 4.17
N ALA A 192 -28.29 38.74 3.58
CA ALA A 192 -26.92 38.92 3.10
C ALA A 192 -25.88 39.00 4.23
N HIS A 193 -26.35 39.13 5.48
CA HIS A 193 -25.51 39.20 6.67
C HIS A 193 -25.45 37.85 7.38
N LEU A 194 -24.30 37.19 7.34
CA LEU A 194 -24.09 35.86 7.90
C LEU A 194 -24.02 35.94 9.43
N ASP A 195 -24.98 35.30 10.08
CA ASP A 195 -25.03 35.13 11.54
C ASP A 195 -23.99 34.11 12.04
N GLU A 196 -23.93 33.93 13.37
CA GLU A 196 -22.96 33.03 14.00
C GLU A 196 -23.10 31.57 13.53
N ARG A 197 -24.33 31.09 13.27
CA ARG A 197 -24.57 29.73 12.78
C ARG A 197 -24.04 29.53 11.36
N ALA A 198 -24.23 30.53 10.50
CA ALA A 198 -23.67 30.51 9.15
C ALA A 198 -22.13 30.57 9.18
N VAL A 199 -21.55 31.38 10.07
CA VAL A 199 -20.08 31.47 10.25
C VAL A 199 -19.50 30.17 10.80
N GLU A 200 -20.16 29.51 11.75
CA GLU A 200 -19.77 28.19 12.26
C GLU A 200 -19.75 27.14 11.14
N LEU A 201 -20.78 27.12 10.28
CA LEU A 201 -20.81 26.21 9.14
C LEU A 201 -19.66 26.50 8.16
N LEU A 202 -19.37 27.77 7.86
CA LEU A 202 -18.22 28.13 7.02
C LEU A 202 -16.89 27.64 7.63
N HIS A 203 -16.70 27.76 8.93
CA HIS A 203 -15.50 27.29 9.62
C HIS A 203 -15.42 25.77 9.75
N LYS A 204 -16.57 25.07 9.77
CA LYS A 204 -16.63 23.60 9.77
C LYS A 204 -16.38 23.01 8.38
N ALA A 205 -16.72 23.75 7.32
CA ALA A 205 -16.65 23.26 5.95
C ALA A 205 -15.22 22.88 5.53
N ASP A 206 -15.09 21.70 4.95
CA ASP A 206 -13.86 21.18 4.32
C ASP A 206 -14.00 21.02 2.80
N LEU A 207 -15.20 21.32 2.28
CA LEU A 207 -15.57 21.32 0.88
C LEU A 207 -16.65 22.38 0.64
N MET A 208 -16.49 23.17 -0.40
CA MET A 208 -17.54 24.04 -0.94
C MET A 208 -17.68 23.82 -2.45
N PHE A 209 -18.89 24.00 -2.96
CA PHE A 209 -19.15 24.08 -4.39
C PHE A 209 -19.37 25.53 -4.80
N LEU A 210 -18.93 25.90 -6.01
CA LEU A 210 -19.13 27.23 -6.55
C LEU A 210 -19.52 27.19 -8.03
N SER A 211 -20.27 28.20 -8.46
CA SER A 211 -20.66 28.39 -9.85
C SER A 211 -20.39 29.83 -10.29
N THR A 212 -19.86 29.97 -11.51
CA THR A 212 -19.46 31.25 -12.13
C THR A 212 -19.89 31.27 -13.59
N SER A 213 -20.04 32.47 -14.18
CA SER A 213 -20.41 32.62 -15.59
C SER A 213 -19.55 33.65 -16.29
N SER A 214 -19.28 33.44 -17.58
CA SER A 214 -18.73 34.45 -18.48
C SER A 214 -19.81 35.24 -19.24
N GLY A 215 -21.09 34.95 -18.99
CA GLY A 215 -22.24 35.41 -19.77
C GLY A 215 -22.59 34.50 -20.96
N SER A 216 -21.62 33.80 -21.55
CA SER A 216 -21.84 32.85 -22.66
C SER A 216 -21.67 31.38 -22.28
N SER A 217 -20.91 31.11 -21.22
CA SER A 217 -20.69 29.78 -20.64
C SER A 217 -20.74 29.87 -19.10
N MET A 218 -20.73 28.72 -18.44
CA MET A 218 -20.74 28.59 -16.99
C MET A 218 -19.79 27.50 -16.51
N ASP A 219 -19.25 27.69 -15.32
CA ASP A 219 -18.44 26.70 -14.62
C ASP A 219 -19.05 26.40 -13.25
N THR A 220 -19.25 25.11 -12.95
CA THR A 220 -19.45 24.62 -11.59
C THR A 220 -18.26 23.76 -11.16
N ASN A 221 -17.71 24.08 -10.00
CA ASN A 221 -16.50 23.49 -9.48
C ASN A 221 -16.59 23.31 -7.96
N HIS A 222 -15.54 22.77 -7.37
CA HIS A 222 -15.37 22.66 -5.93
C HIS A 222 -14.10 23.41 -5.48
N ARG A 223 -14.06 23.77 -4.20
CA ARG A 223 -12.83 24.02 -3.46
C ARG A 223 -12.89 23.20 -2.18
N GLY A 224 -11.88 22.39 -1.96
CA GLY A 224 -11.74 21.60 -0.74
C GLY A 224 -10.44 21.92 -0.03
N GLY A 225 -10.33 21.44 1.20
CA GLY A 225 -9.16 21.66 2.04
C GLY A 225 -9.35 21.05 3.42
N PRO A 226 -8.47 21.39 4.38
CA PRO A 226 -8.76 21.10 5.78
C PRO A 226 -10.01 21.89 6.24
N PRO A 227 -10.79 21.36 7.21
CA PRO A 227 -11.86 22.11 7.85
C PRO A 227 -11.38 23.50 8.29
N GLY A 228 -12.14 24.53 7.91
CA GLY A 228 -11.80 25.93 8.22
C GLY A 228 -10.88 26.61 7.21
N PHE A 229 -10.78 26.09 5.97
CA PHE A 229 -10.04 26.79 4.92
C PHE A 229 -10.74 28.08 4.45
N VAL A 230 -12.05 28.23 4.70
CA VAL A 230 -12.79 29.48 4.47
C VAL A 230 -12.86 30.29 5.76
N ARG A 231 -12.57 31.59 5.67
CA ARG A 231 -12.50 32.51 6.80
C ARG A 231 -13.44 33.69 6.64
N CYS A 232 -14.02 34.13 7.76
CA CYS A 232 -14.93 35.26 7.80
C CYS A 232 -14.21 36.52 8.27
N LEU A 233 -14.35 37.62 7.53
CA LEU A 233 -13.93 38.95 7.98
C LEU A 233 -15.02 39.50 8.91
N LYS A 234 -14.92 39.16 10.21
CA LYS A 234 -15.90 39.55 11.22
C LYS A 234 -16.01 41.09 11.33
N GLN A 235 -17.24 41.58 11.32
CA GLN A 235 -17.60 42.95 11.64
C GLN A 235 -18.59 42.94 12.82
N GLU A 236 -18.79 44.09 13.48
CA GLU A 236 -19.71 44.20 14.61
C GLU A 236 -21.13 43.81 14.16
N GLY A 237 -21.69 42.75 14.74
CA GLY A 237 -23.01 42.21 14.38
C GLY A 237 -23.01 40.94 13.51
N GLY A 238 -21.90 40.52 12.87
CA GLY A 238 -21.82 39.27 12.08
C GLY A 238 -20.79 39.31 10.95
N CYS A 239 -21.07 38.70 9.79
CA CYS A 239 -20.13 38.61 8.66
C CYS A 239 -20.80 38.92 7.31
N THR A 240 -20.24 39.87 6.55
CA THR A 240 -20.68 40.20 5.18
C THR A 240 -19.65 39.81 4.11
N GLN A 241 -18.45 39.41 4.55
CA GLN A 241 -17.35 39.05 3.66
C GLN A 241 -16.64 37.79 4.16
N PHE A 242 -16.48 36.81 3.26
CA PHE A 242 -15.62 35.66 3.51
C PHE A 242 -14.49 35.62 2.49
N ILE A 243 -13.42 34.92 2.84
CA ILE A 243 -12.24 34.76 2.01
C ILE A 243 -11.74 33.32 2.10
N TYR A 244 -11.27 32.80 0.98
CA TYR A 244 -10.64 31.49 0.91
C TYR A 244 -9.36 31.55 0.06
N PRO A 245 -8.33 30.77 0.41
CA PRO A 245 -7.12 30.65 -0.40
C PRO A 245 -7.40 29.81 -1.65
N GLU A 246 -6.76 30.17 -2.77
CA GLU A 246 -6.71 29.33 -3.96
C GLU A 246 -5.43 28.49 -3.93
N TYR A 247 -5.59 27.17 -3.90
CA TYR A 247 -4.48 26.21 -3.84
C TYR A 247 -3.99 25.80 -5.24
N SER A 248 -2.83 25.14 -5.28
CA SER A 248 -2.21 24.71 -6.54
C SER A 248 -3.10 23.74 -7.33
N GLY A 249 -3.62 24.20 -8.48
CA GLY A 249 -4.55 23.49 -9.37
C GLY A 249 -3.94 22.99 -10.68
N ASN A 250 -4.73 22.93 -11.76
CA ASN A 250 -4.32 22.50 -13.11
C ASN A 250 -4.01 23.65 -14.07
N ARG A 251 -4.00 24.89 -13.58
CA ARG A 251 -3.72 26.11 -14.35
C ARG A 251 -4.69 26.44 -15.49
N LEU A 252 -5.88 25.82 -15.55
CA LEU A 252 -6.92 26.18 -16.52
C LEU A 252 -7.66 27.47 -16.13
N TYR A 253 -7.90 27.67 -14.84
CA TYR A 253 -8.51 28.88 -14.26
C TYR A 253 -9.94 29.24 -14.71
N GLN A 254 -10.73 28.32 -15.28
CA GLN A 254 -12.14 28.55 -15.68
C GLN A 254 -12.97 29.39 -14.69
N SER A 255 -13.03 29.02 -13.40
CA SER A 255 -13.84 29.76 -12.42
C SER A 255 -13.29 31.17 -12.17
N LEU A 256 -11.96 31.31 -12.05
CA LEU A 256 -11.32 32.61 -11.80
C LEU A 256 -11.36 33.51 -13.04
N GLY A 257 -11.25 32.92 -14.23
CA GLY A 257 -11.37 33.61 -15.51
C GLY A 257 -12.78 34.17 -15.69
N ASN A 258 -13.82 33.42 -15.34
CA ASN A 258 -15.19 33.93 -15.29
C ASN A 258 -15.29 35.12 -14.32
N MET A 259 -14.75 35.01 -13.10
CA MET A 259 -14.77 36.09 -12.11
C MET A 259 -14.00 37.35 -12.55
N MET A 260 -12.99 37.23 -13.41
CA MET A 260 -12.27 38.38 -13.98
C MET A 260 -13.13 39.18 -14.97
N LEU A 261 -14.03 38.50 -15.69
CA LEU A 261 -14.92 39.13 -16.66
C LEU A 261 -16.22 39.60 -15.99
N GLU A 262 -16.78 38.75 -15.13
CA GLU A 262 -18.03 38.95 -14.42
C GLU A 262 -17.83 38.59 -12.94
N PRO A 263 -17.61 39.59 -12.05
CA PRO A 263 -17.21 39.36 -10.66
C PRO A 263 -18.39 38.92 -9.78
N ARG A 264 -19.25 38.02 -10.25
CA ARG A 264 -20.37 37.41 -9.53
C ARG A 264 -20.18 35.91 -9.43
N ALA A 265 -20.40 35.34 -8.25
CA ALA A 265 -20.26 33.91 -8.00
C ALA A 265 -21.28 33.38 -7.00
N GLY A 266 -21.76 32.17 -7.25
CA GLY A 266 -22.63 31.41 -6.36
C GLY A 266 -21.82 30.37 -5.59
N PHE A 267 -22.21 30.08 -4.35
CA PHE A 267 -21.54 29.14 -3.46
C PHE A 267 -22.55 28.29 -2.70
N CYS A 268 -22.15 27.05 -2.42
CA CYS A 268 -22.89 26.06 -1.64
C CYS A 268 -21.94 25.43 -0.62
N PHE A 269 -22.26 25.58 0.66
CA PHE A 269 -21.52 25.00 1.79
C PHE A 269 -22.36 23.90 2.44
N PRO A 270 -22.17 22.64 2.02
CA PRO A 270 -22.93 21.51 2.56
C PRO A 270 -22.42 21.06 3.93
N ASP A 271 -23.32 20.84 4.88
CA ASP A 271 -23.03 20.07 6.09
C ASP A 271 -23.41 18.59 5.84
N PHE A 272 -22.40 17.77 5.60
CA PHE A 272 -22.59 16.35 5.30
C PHE A 272 -23.17 15.54 6.46
N ASP A 273 -23.07 16.02 7.70
CA ASP A 273 -23.56 15.32 8.88
C ASP A 273 -25.07 15.55 9.08
N THR A 274 -25.52 16.79 8.90
CA THR A 274 -26.89 17.21 9.21
C THR A 274 -27.78 17.34 7.97
N GLY A 275 -27.19 17.54 6.78
CA GLY A 275 -27.89 17.89 5.55
C GLY A 275 -28.25 19.38 5.45
N ASN A 276 -27.76 20.21 6.37
CA ASN A 276 -27.89 21.66 6.29
C ASN A 276 -27.05 22.20 5.13
N CYS A 277 -27.46 23.33 4.56
CA CYS A 277 -26.68 24.01 3.53
C CYS A 277 -26.76 25.53 3.69
N LEU A 278 -25.61 26.20 3.57
CA LEU A 278 -25.55 27.64 3.35
C LEU A 278 -25.37 27.92 1.85
N PHE A 279 -26.38 28.51 1.24
CA PHE A 279 -26.34 29.02 -0.13
C PHE A 279 -25.95 30.49 -0.11
N VAL A 280 -25.00 30.90 -0.94
CA VAL A 280 -24.52 32.29 -0.99
C VAL A 280 -24.37 32.74 -2.44
N THR A 281 -24.75 33.97 -2.73
CA THR A 281 -24.34 34.65 -3.96
C THR A 281 -23.71 35.99 -3.61
N GLY A 282 -22.62 36.34 -4.29
CA GLY A 282 -21.80 37.47 -3.91
C GLY A 282 -20.91 37.99 -5.02
N ARG A 283 -20.32 39.15 -4.75
CA ARG A 283 -19.31 39.77 -5.61
C ARG A 283 -17.93 39.24 -5.24
N SER A 284 -17.21 38.66 -6.19
CA SER A 284 -15.86 38.13 -5.99
C SER A 284 -14.78 39.16 -6.33
N GLU A 285 -13.68 39.12 -5.59
CA GLU A 285 -12.47 39.89 -5.78
C GLU A 285 -11.27 38.92 -5.66
N ILE A 286 -10.43 38.86 -6.70
CA ILE A 286 -9.24 38.00 -6.71
C ILE A 286 -8.03 38.82 -6.26
N LEU A 287 -7.43 38.42 -5.14
CA LEU A 287 -6.26 39.06 -4.54
C LEU A 287 -5.00 38.31 -4.95
N PHE A 288 -3.95 39.04 -5.38
CA PHE A 288 -2.72 38.45 -5.92
C PHE A 288 -1.50 38.80 -5.06
N GLY A 289 -0.64 37.79 -4.81
CA GLY A 289 0.66 37.96 -4.17
C GLY A 289 0.55 38.72 -2.85
N LYS A 290 1.12 39.93 -2.81
CA LYS A 290 1.15 40.78 -1.62
C LYS A 290 -0.25 41.09 -1.08
N GLU A 291 -1.22 41.39 -1.94
CA GLU A 291 -2.60 41.70 -1.53
C GLU A 291 -3.27 40.49 -0.84
N ALA A 292 -2.96 39.27 -1.29
CA ALA A 292 -3.46 38.06 -0.66
C ALA A 292 -2.76 37.80 0.69
N ALA A 293 -1.43 37.97 0.74
CA ALA A 293 -0.63 37.79 1.93
C ALA A 293 -0.95 38.81 3.05
N GLU A 294 -1.35 40.04 2.70
CA GLU A 294 -1.79 41.09 3.62
C GLU A 294 -3.09 40.74 4.36
N VAL A 295 -3.87 39.79 3.85
CA VAL A 295 -5.15 39.39 4.46
C VAL A 295 -5.03 38.00 5.08
N MET A 296 -4.38 37.09 4.36
CA MET A 296 -4.17 35.69 4.74
C MET A 296 -2.70 35.33 4.54
N PRO A 297 -1.87 35.35 5.61
CA PRO A 297 -0.44 35.14 5.51
C PRO A 297 -0.09 33.86 4.76
N ARG A 298 0.99 33.95 3.97
CA ARG A 298 1.52 32.84 3.15
C ARG A 298 0.57 32.37 2.04
N SER A 299 -0.40 33.20 1.64
CA SER A 299 -1.20 33.00 0.44
C SER A 299 -0.73 33.86 -0.72
N ASN A 300 -0.45 33.21 -1.86
CA ASN A 300 -0.12 33.89 -3.11
C ASN A 300 -1.34 34.23 -3.97
N LEU A 301 -2.49 33.59 -3.69
CA LEU A 301 -3.75 33.82 -4.38
C LEU A 301 -4.89 33.54 -3.39
N ALA A 302 -5.83 34.48 -3.29
CA ALA A 302 -7.02 34.34 -2.44
C ALA A 302 -8.22 35.00 -3.12
N VAL A 303 -9.42 34.51 -2.85
CA VAL A 303 -10.66 35.11 -3.35
C VAL A 303 -11.45 35.63 -2.17
N ARG A 304 -11.70 36.93 -2.17
CA ARG A 304 -12.60 37.60 -1.24
C ARG A 304 -13.98 37.70 -1.87
N VAL A 305 -15.01 37.39 -1.10
CA VAL A 305 -16.40 37.43 -1.57
C VAL A 305 -17.18 38.35 -0.64
N THR A 306 -17.80 39.38 -1.23
CA THR A 306 -18.79 40.21 -0.54
C THR A 306 -20.17 39.63 -0.78
N VAL A 307 -20.81 39.18 0.29
CA VAL A 307 -22.13 38.53 0.25
C VAL A 307 -23.17 39.55 -0.19
N THR A 308 -23.97 39.19 -1.19
CA THR A 308 -25.08 40.02 -1.69
C THR A 308 -26.44 39.42 -1.36
N ALA A 309 -26.54 38.09 -1.26
CA ALA A 309 -27.64 37.38 -0.65
C ALA A 309 -27.15 36.02 -0.14
N ALA A 310 -27.72 35.53 0.95
CA ALA A 310 -27.42 34.21 1.48
C ALA A 310 -28.65 33.59 2.16
N ARG A 311 -28.70 32.27 2.15
CA ARG A 311 -29.75 31.47 2.77
C ARG A 311 -29.17 30.26 3.49
N LEU A 312 -29.42 30.16 4.79
CA LEU A 312 -29.10 28.98 5.59
C LEU A 312 -30.36 28.13 5.76
N VAL A 313 -30.32 26.89 5.28
CA VAL A 313 -31.48 25.99 5.30
C VAL A 313 -31.08 24.68 5.98
N ALA A 314 -31.85 24.26 6.98
CA ALA A 314 -31.66 22.98 7.66
C ALA A 314 -32.16 21.81 6.80
N SER A 315 -31.49 20.66 6.85
CA SER A 315 -31.96 19.40 6.23
C SER A 315 -32.43 19.51 4.77
N VAL A 316 -31.86 20.43 3.99
CA VAL A 316 -32.24 20.69 2.60
C VAL A 316 -31.62 19.69 1.61
N LEU A 317 -30.46 19.11 1.97
CA LEU A 317 -29.73 18.19 1.10
C LEU A 317 -30.28 16.75 1.18
N PRO A 318 -30.47 16.06 0.04
CA PRO A 318 -31.04 14.71 -0.03
C PRO A 318 -30.02 13.59 0.27
N PHE A 319 -28.93 13.90 0.98
CA PHE A 319 -27.86 12.95 1.28
C PHE A 319 -27.15 13.28 2.59
N ARG A 320 -26.41 12.30 3.13
CA ARG A 320 -25.45 12.44 4.22
C ARG A 320 -24.10 11.90 3.80
N GLY A 321 -23.05 12.26 4.52
CA GLY A 321 -21.69 11.82 4.21
C GLY A 321 -20.90 11.42 5.44
N ASN A 322 -20.37 10.20 5.46
CA ASN A 322 -19.43 9.76 6.49
C ASN A 322 -17.99 10.16 6.09
N THR A 323 -17.32 10.92 6.95
CA THR A 323 -15.97 11.43 6.66
C THR A 323 -14.95 10.27 6.74
N GLY A 324 -14.27 10.02 5.62
CA GLY A 324 -13.17 9.09 5.53
C GLY A 324 -11.82 9.82 5.60
N GLU A 325 -10.88 9.40 4.78
CA GLU A 325 -9.54 9.97 4.73
C GLU A 325 -9.52 11.38 4.13
N PHE A 326 -8.82 12.31 4.80
CA PHE A 326 -8.49 13.61 4.21
C PHE A 326 -7.63 13.48 2.96
N SER A 327 -7.73 14.45 2.05
CA SER A 327 -6.87 14.48 0.86
C SER A 327 -5.40 14.57 1.28
N PRO A 328 -4.48 13.77 0.70
CA PRO A 328 -3.04 13.90 0.98
C PRO A 328 -2.47 15.24 0.49
N TYR A 329 -3.21 15.92 -0.40
CA TYR A 329 -2.90 17.24 -0.93
C TYR A 329 -3.35 18.38 -0.02
N ASN A 330 -4.10 18.12 1.06
CA ASN A 330 -4.58 19.18 1.94
C ASN A 330 -3.41 20.00 2.50
N PRO A 331 -3.43 21.33 2.33
CA PRO A 331 -2.45 22.21 2.93
C PRO A 331 -2.74 22.40 4.42
N VAL A 332 -1.81 23.06 5.11
CA VAL A 332 -2.05 23.56 6.46
C VAL A 332 -3.11 24.67 6.39
N VAL A 333 -4.01 24.69 7.38
CA VAL A 333 -5.05 25.71 7.52
C VAL A 333 -4.42 27.10 7.60
N ARG A 334 -4.88 28.03 6.75
CA ARG A 334 -4.46 29.43 6.78
C ARG A 334 -5.50 30.28 7.52
N TYR A 335 -5.01 31.12 8.42
CA TYR A 335 -5.82 32.02 9.24
C TYR A 335 -5.68 33.46 8.74
N LEU A 336 -6.63 34.32 9.08
CA LEU A 336 -6.54 35.75 8.83
C LEU A 336 -5.53 36.40 9.77
N ILE A 337 -4.93 37.52 9.33
CA ILE A 337 -4.07 38.33 10.21
C ILE A 337 -4.82 38.77 11.47
N SER A 338 -6.11 39.11 11.33
CA SER A 338 -6.96 39.53 12.45
C SER A 338 -7.25 38.42 13.46
N GLU A 339 -7.06 37.14 13.11
CA GLU A 339 -7.32 35.99 13.98
C GLU A 339 -6.11 35.60 14.84
N GLN A 340 -4.90 36.09 14.51
CA GLN A 340 -3.69 35.81 15.27
C GLN A 340 -3.50 36.84 16.40
N ALA A 341 -3.87 36.46 17.63
CA ALA A 341 -3.46 37.20 18.81
C ALA A 341 -1.95 37.00 19.06
N ILE A 342 -1.20 38.12 19.04
CA ILE A 342 0.19 38.26 19.52
C ILE A 342 1.26 37.52 18.67
N ASN A 343 1.69 38.17 17.58
CA ASN A 343 3.10 38.43 17.26
C ASN A 343 3.17 39.30 15.99
N ARG A 344 2.82 40.58 16.15
CA ARG A 344 2.86 41.60 15.08
C ARG A 344 4.28 41.96 14.61
N THR A 345 5.31 41.25 15.06
CA THR A 345 6.71 41.58 14.77
C THR A 345 7.22 41.01 13.44
N GLU A 346 6.56 40.00 12.86
CA GLU A 346 7.07 39.28 11.67
C GLU A 346 6.81 39.95 10.31
N VAL A 347 6.10 41.09 10.25
CA VAL A 347 5.79 41.75 8.96
C VAL A 347 6.64 43.00 8.70
N GLN A 348 7.36 43.55 9.68
CA GLN A 348 7.98 44.87 9.52
C GLN A 348 9.47 44.91 9.17
N ASN A 349 10.22 43.82 9.24
CA ASN A 349 11.63 43.82 8.84
C ASN A 349 11.94 42.72 7.82
N ALA A 350 11.39 42.86 6.60
CA ALA A 350 11.93 42.19 5.43
C ALA A 350 13.24 42.89 4.97
N SER A 351 14.22 43.00 5.87
CA SER A 351 15.62 43.07 5.44
C SER A 351 15.99 41.65 5.07
N HIS A 352 16.43 41.43 3.82
CA HIS A 352 17.01 40.16 3.38
C HIS A 352 18.25 39.86 4.23
N ASN A 353 18.05 39.26 5.40
CA ASN A 353 19.12 38.69 6.19
C ASN A 353 19.27 37.26 5.72
N ALA A 354 20.49 36.89 5.38
CA ALA A 354 20.84 35.52 5.07
C ALA A 354 21.73 34.98 6.18
N ALA A 355 21.81 33.65 6.23
CA ALA A 355 22.73 32.97 7.10
C ALA A 355 23.54 31.96 6.28
N LYS A 356 24.85 31.99 6.50
CA LYS A 356 25.79 31.08 5.86
C LYS A 356 26.04 29.89 6.77
N LEU A 357 25.86 28.69 6.24
CA LEU A 357 26.19 27.46 6.96
C LEU A 357 27.71 27.36 7.15
N LEU A 358 28.16 27.34 8.40
CA LEU A 358 29.58 27.24 8.76
C LEU A 358 30.01 25.81 9.05
N ALA A 359 29.16 25.03 9.74
CA ALA A 359 29.48 23.66 10.11
C ALA A 359 28.22 22.82 10.36
N GLN A 360 28.33 21.52 10.10
CA GLN A 360 27.44 20.50 10.60
C GLN A 360 28.23 19.57 11.54
N ILE A 361 27.73 19.39 12.76
CA ILE A 361 28.29 18.47 13.76
C ILE A 361 27.28 17.32 13.91
N PRO A 362 27.56 16.13 13.34
CA PRO A 362 26.72 14.96 13.53
C PRO A 362 26.77 14.50 14.98
N LEU A 363 25.62 14.48 15.66
CA LEU A 363 25.50 14.00 17.04
C LEU A 363 25.01 12.55 17.08
N THR A 364 24.15 12.18 16.12
CA THR A 364 23.59 10.84 15.95
C THR A 364 23.33 10.62 14.45
N PRO A 365 23.06 9.37 13.98
CA PRO A 365 22.69 9.13 12.58
C PRO A 365 21.45 9.92 12.12
N THR A 366 20.65 10.46 13.04
CA THR A 366 19.42 11.20 12.71
C THR A 366 19.36 12.61 13.31
N ILE A 367 20.38 13.06 14.05
CA ILE A 367 20.42 14.38 14.71
C ILE A 367 21.77 15.04 14.44
N SER A 368 21.75 16.31 14.06
CA SER A 368 22.95 17.12 13.85
C SER A 368 22.74 18.53 14.40
N ARG A 369 23.83 19.12 14.89
CA ARG A 369 23.92 20.54 15.22
C ARG A 369 24.47 21.29 14.01
N PHE A 370 23.77 22.33 13.58
CA PHE A 370 24.17 23.19 12.47
C PHE A 370 24.55 24.55 13.02
N LYS A 371 25.72 25.05 12.63
CA LYS A 371 26.24 26.36 13.01
C LYS A 371 26.15 27.29 11.81
N PHE A 372 25.60 28.48 12.01
CA PHE A 372 25.42 29.50 10.99
C PHE A 372 26.07 30.82 11.41
N SER A 373 26.53 31.62 10.44
CA SER A 373 26.86 33.05 10.62
C SER A 373 25.85 33.89 9.85
N LEU A 374 25.34 34.94 10.49
CA LEU A 374 24.39 35.88 9.92
C LEU A 374 25.11 36.94 9.10
N SER A 375 24.55 37.29 7.94
CA SER A 375 25.07 38.40 7.13
C SER A 375 25.01 39.75 7.86
N ASN A 376 24.13 39.87 8.87
CA ASN A 376 24.02 41.02 9.78
C ASN A 376 23.79 40.53 11.22
N ALA A 377 24.49 41.12 12.20
CA ALA A 377 24.32 40.76 13.61
C ALA A 377 22.85 40.96 14.04
N ALA A 378 22.21 39.88 14.51
CA ALA A 378 20.86 39.90 15.06
C ALA A 378 20.90 39.43 16.51
N THR A 379 20.24 40.16 17.41
CA THR A 379 20.13 39.79 18.82
C THR A 379 18.91 38.90 19.04
N TYR A 380 19.11 37.74 19.65
CA TYR A 380 18.05 36.87 20.17
C TYR A 380 18.27 36.62 21.66
N THR A 381 17.26 36.11 22.37
CA THR A 381 17.38 35.66 23.77
C THR A 381 17.27 34.14 23.85
N ALA A 382 17.77 33.54 24.94
CA ALA A 382 17.65 32.11 25.16
C ALA A 382 16.18 31.64 25.12
N GLY A 383 15.91 30.55 24.40
CA GLY A 383 14.57 29.99 24.22
C GLY A 383 13.80 30.50 22.99
N GLN A 384 14.33 31.48 22.24
CA GLN A 384 13.76 31.93 20.97
C GLN A 384 14.01 30.96 19.81
N TYR A 385 13.18 31.07 18.77
CA TYR A 385 13.34 30.36 17.51
C TYR A 385 13.86 31.29 16.41
N VAL A 386 14.48 30.71 15.39
CA VAL A 386 14.82 31.35 14.12
C VAL A 386 13.90 30.81 13.02
N THR A 387 13.42 31.71 12.15
CA THR A 387 12.60 31.35 10.98
C THR A 387 13.49 31.31 9.74
N ILE A 388 13.71 30.10 9.22
CA ILE A 388 14.55 29.82 8.06
C ILE A 388 13.68 29.63 6.82
N ASP A 389 14.06 30.28 5.72
CA ASP A 389 13.46 30.16 4.39
C ASP A 389 14.49 29.52 3.43
N VAL A 390 14.18 28.31 2.96
CA VAL A 390 14.99 27.58 1.97
C VAL A 390 14.23 27.37 0.66
N SER A 391 13.17 28.14 0.41
CA SER A 391 12.37 28.04 -0.81
C SER A 391 13.21 28.25 -2.08
N ASP A 392 14.18 29.18 -2.06
CA ASP A 392 15.11 29.42 -3.17
C ASP A 392 15.91 28.17 -3.59
N HIS A 393 16.06 27.18 -2.71
CA HIS A 393 16.80 25.95 -2.97
C HIS A 393 15.92 24.72 -3.20
N LEU A 394 14.70 24.70 -2.64
CA LEU A 394 13.81 23.53 -2.64
C LEU A 394 12.57 23.68 -3.52
N ASP A 395 12.19 24.91 -3.86
CA ASP A 395 11.10 25.15 -4.78
C ASP A 395 11.55 24.81 -6.21
N VAL A 396 11.24 23.58 -6.63
CA VAL A 396 11.49 23.09 -7.98
C VAL A 396 10.48 23.62 -9.01
N GLY A 397 9.63 24.57 -8.61
CA GLY A 397 8.56 25.13 -9.41
C GLY A 397 7.30 24.28 -9.43
N TYR A 398 6.38 24.63 -10.32
CA TYR A 398 5.07 23.99 -10.37
C TYR A 398 5.13 22.55 -10.84
N SER A 399 4.48 21.69 -10.07
CA SER A 399 4.03 20.39 -10.54
C SER A 399 2.50 20.30 -10.43
N HIS A 400 1.85 19.66 -11.40
CA HIS A 400 0.41 19.47 -11.34
C HIS A 400 0.01 18.44 -10.28
N MET A 401 0.77 17.35 -10.10
CA MET A 401 0.59 16.31 -9.08
C MET A 401 1.97 15.85 -8.60
N ARG A 402 2.11 15.52 -7.32
CA ARG A 402 3.34 14.97 -6.74
C ARG A 402 2.95 13.84 -5.83
N ASP A 403 2.53 12.71 -6.39
CA ASP A 403 2.05 11.59 -5.58
C ASP A 403 3.16 11.00 -4.67
N ASP A 404 4.42 11.26 -5.02
CA ASP A 404 5.63 10.98 -4.24
C ASP A 404 5.83 11.91 -3.03
N ASP A 405 5.45 13.19 -3.17
CA ASP A 405 5.39 14.16 -2.06
C ASP A 405 4.22 15.15 -2.20
N PRO A 406 2.97 14.71 -1.90
CA PRO A 406 1.77 15.50 -2.18
C PRO A 406 1.72 16.83 -1.42
N ARG A 407 2.43 16.89 -0.29
CA ARG A 407 2.45 18.04 0.61
C ARG A 407 3.37 19.15 0.11
N SER A 408 4.43 18.81 -0.62
CA SER A 408 5.38 19.79 -1.17
C SER A 408 4.74 20.80 -2.14
N LEU A 409 3.62 20.46 -2.77
CA LEU A 409 2.92 21.33 -3.72
C LEU A 409 2.35 22.61 -3.12
N ASN A 410 2.14 22.59 -1.80
CA ASN A 410 1.63 23.72 -1.04
C ASN A 410 2.56 24.05 0.15
N ASP A 411 3.79 23.50 0.15
CA ASP A 411 4.80 23.78 1.17
C ASP A 411 5.46 25.13 0.85
N ASP A 412 5.63 25.94 1.87
CA ASP A 412 6.34 27.22 1.76
C ASP A 412 7.86 27.06 1.90
N PHE A 413 8.33 25.86 2.28
CA PHE A 413 9.73 25.56 2.63
C PHE A 413 10.29 26.48 3.71
N VAL A 414 9.41 27.11 4.51
CA VAL A 414 9.76 27.95 5.64
C VAL A 414 9.58 27.16 6.92
N ARG A 415 10.58 27.13 7.80
CA ARG A 415 10.54 26.41 9.09
C ARG A 415 11.10 27.24 10.22
N THR A 416 10.48 27.11 11.39
CA THR A 416 10.96 27.67 12.65
C THR A 416 11.76 26.62 13.41
N PHE A 417 12.98 26.95 13.83
CA PHE A 417 13.82 26.07 14.64
C PHE A 417 14.23 26.80 15.91
N THR A 418 14.13 26.14 17.07
CA THR A 418 14.65 26.70 18.31
C THR A 418 16.16 26.88 18.22
N VAL A 419 16.65 28.06 18.60
CA VAL A 419 18.09 28.33 18.67
C VAL A 419 18.65 27.58 19.87
N SER A 420 19.60 26.67 19.62
CA SER A 420 20.17 25.80 20.66
C SER A 420 21.44 26.38 21.30
N SER A 421 22.02 27.42 20.71
CA SER A 421 23.14 28.19 21.28
C SER A 421 22.66 29.32 22.21
N PRO A 422 23.39 29.64 23.29
CA PRO A 422 23.11 30.84 24.08
C PRO A 422 23.31 32.11 23.22
N PRO A 423 22.67 33.24 23.57
CA PRO A 423 22.94 34.52 22.94
C PRO A 423 24.33 35.07 23.32
N GLY A 424 24.92 35.92 22.48
CA GLY A 424 26.25 36.50 22.69
C GLY A 424 26.35 37.52 23.85
N VAL A 425 27.41 37.36 24.66
CA VAL A 425 28.09 38.28 25.64
C VAL A 425 27.38 38.70 26.95
N PRO A 426 28.02 38.63 28.16
CA PRO A 426 29.36 38.09 28.57
C PRO A 426 29.27 36.76 29.40
N PRO A 427 30.34 36.30 30.11
CA PRO A 427 31.24 35.17 29.80
C PRO A 427 30.94 33.77 30.42
N HIS A 428 31.28 32.68 29.70
CA HIS A 428 31.84 31.44 30.28
C HIS A 428 33.10 30.99 29.47
N PRO A 429 34.10 30.27 30.06
CA PRO A 429 35.47 30.21 29.55
C PRO A 429 35.79 29.23 28.41
N SER A 430 34.95 28.27 28.06
CA SER A 430 35.41 27.11 27.25
C SER A 430 35.10 27.17 25.76
N LYS A 431 34.02 27.81 25.28
CA LYS A 431 33.75 28.05 23.84
C LYS A 431 32.81 29.25 23.67
N ARG A 432 33.22 30.29 22.93
CA ARG A 432 32.34 31.40 22.53
C ARG A 432 32.11 31.36 21.02
N LEU A 433 30.86 31.41 20.59
CA LEU A 433 30.48 31.74 19.22
C LEU A 433 30.66 33.25 19.00
N ALA A 434 30.91 33.69 17.77
CA ALA A 434 30.96 35.11 17.44
C ALA A 434 29.57 35.75 17.56
N ASP A 435 29.51 37.08 17.70
CA ASP A 435 28.24 37.83 17.93
C ASP A 435 27.24 37.72 16.77
N ASP A 436 27.70 37.26 15.60
CA ASP A 436 26.92 37.00 14.39
C ASP A 436 26.60 35.50 14.17
N GLU A 437 26.99 34.61 15.09
CA GLU A 437 26.82 33.17 14.94
C GLU A 437 25.71 32.60 15.83
N PHE A 438 24.99 31.59 15.33
CA PHE A 438 24.02 30.82 16.11
C PHE A 438 24.00 29.35 15.70
N GLU A 439 23.46 28.49 16.57
CA GLU A 439 23.31 27.06 16.34
C GLU A 439 21.85 26.62 16.42
N ILE A 440 21.49 25.62 15.60
CA ILE A 440 20.25 24.86 15.74
C ILE A 440 20.59 23.37 15.84
N THR A 441 19.90 22.65 16.73
CA THR A 441 20.07 21.20 16.88
C THR A 441 18.79 20.50 16.42
N ILE A 442 18.85 19.89 15.24
CA ILE A 442 17.65 19.41 14.55
C ILE A 442 17.75 17.93 14.23
N ARG A 443 16.59 17.30 14.16
CA ARG A 443 16.44 15.93 13.67
C ARG A 443 16.21 15.96 12.16
N LYS A 444 16.78 14.98 11.46
CA LYS A 444 16.49 14.72 10.04
C LYS A 444 15.05 14.21 9.87
N VAL A 445 14.10 15.14 9.75
CA VAL A 445 12.66 14.90 9.54
C VAL A 445 12.12 15.94 8.55
N GLY A 446 11.71 15.49 7.37
CA GLY A 446 11.13 16.35 6.34
C GLY A 446 12.14 17.01 5.41
N VAL A 447 11.62 17.70 4.40
CA VAL A 447 12.39 18.16 3.22
C VAL A 447 13.44 19.22 3.60
N VAL A 448 13.08 20.22 4.41
CA VAL A 448 13.99 21.30 4.83
C VAL A 448 15.15 20.78 5.69
N THR A 449 14.91 19.83 6.60
CA THR A 449 15.99 19.27 7.42
C THR A 449 16.84 18.28 6.61
N ASP A 450 16.26 17.46 5.72
CA ASP A 450 17.04 16.61 4.80
C ASP A 450 17.95 17.44 3.88
N PHE A 451 17.48 18.61 3.40
CA PHE A 451 18.28 19.57 2.65
C PHE A 451 19.51 20.04 3.45
N LEU A 452 19.32 20.48 4.69
CA LEU A 452 20.43 20.90 5.56
C LEU A 452 21.43 19.75 5.79
N PHE A 453 20.94 18.54 6.09
CA PHE A 453 21.80 17.36 6.31
C PHE A 453 22.59 16.93 5.06
N LYS A 454 22.06 17.14 3.85
CA LYS A 454 22.77 16.83 2.60
C LYS A 454 23.92 17.81 2.34
N HIS A 455 23.71 19.10 2.64
CA HIS A 455 24.67 20.14 2.32
C HIS A 455 25.77 20.30 3.38
N GLY A 456 25.50 19.96 4.64
CA GLY A 456 26.52 20.09 5.69
C GLY A 456 27.55 18.94 5.76
N LEU A 457 27.35 17.83 5.04
CA LEU A 457 28.23 16.64 5.07
C LEU A 457 29.32 16.60 3.98
N ASN A 458 29.48 17.64 3.15
CA ASN A 458 30.35 17.60 1.97
C ASN A 458 31.65 18.43 2.12
N PRO A 459 32.76 17.85 2.63
CA PRO A 459 34.02 18.58 2.85
C PRO A 459 34.80 18.93 1.57
N GLU A 460 34.52 18.28 0.44
CA GLU A 460 35.16 18.57 -0.87
C GLU A 460 34.58 19.80 -1.58
N ALA A 461 33.49 20.37 -1.07
CA ALA A 461 32.90 21.60 -1.60
C ALA A 461 33.63 22.85 -1.06
N HIS A 462 34.92 23.01 -1.39
CA HIS A 462 35.59 24.32 -1.31
C HIS A 462 35.05 25.27 -2.41
N GLY A 463 33.75 25.57 -2.38
CA GLY A 463 33.17 26.44 -3.42
C GLY A 463 31.65 26.65 -3.49
N SER A 464 30.83 26.21 -2.53
CA SER A 464 29.46 26.76 -2.44
C SER A 464 29.06 26.92 -0.98
N GLU A 465 29.26 28.13 -0.48
CA GLU A 465 28.75 28.59 0.80
C GLU A 465 27.22 28.41 0.77
N LEU A 466 26.68 27.42 1.47
CA LEU A 466 25.23 27.28 1.55
C LEU A 466 24.70 28.48 2.33
N GLU A 467 24.12 29.42 1.60
CA GLU A 467 23.45 30.60 2.12
C GLU A 467 21.94 30.37 2.11
N ILE A 468 21.29 30.56 3.26
CA ILE A 468 19.85 30.37 3.46
C ILE A 468 19.19 31.68 3.91
N GLY A 469 17.92 31.88 3.56
CA GLY A 469 17.18 33.07 3.97
C GLY A 469 16.78 33.02 5.45
N ILE A 470 16.91 34.14 6.15
CA ILE A 470 16.44 34.33 7.53
C ILE A 470 15.31 35.35 7.53
N LYS A 471 14.10 34.92 7.92
CA LYS A 471 12.96 35.83 8.10
C LYS A 471 13.01 36.59 9.43
N GLY A 472 13.72 36.04 10.42
CA GLY A 472 13.93 36.69 11.72
C GLY A 472 13.98 35.70 12.89
N PHE A 473 14.18 36.25 14.08
CA PHE A 473 14.11 35.53 15.36
C PHE A 473 12.80 35.90 16.08
N GLY A 474 12.17 34.93 16.73
CA GLY A 474 10.86 35.10 17.36
C GLY A 474 10.63 34.19 18.56
N GLY A 475 9.51 34.41 19.23
CA GLY A 475 9.11 33.66 20.43
C GLY A 475 9.42 34.40 21.74
N SER A 476 8.67 34.02 22.77
CA SER A 476 8.79 34.54 24.15
C SER A 476 9.00 33.42 25.18
N PHE A 477 9.30 32.20 24.72
CA PHE A 477 9.52 31.06 25.60
C PHE A 477 10.85 31.25 26.34
N VAL A 478 10.78 31.31 27.66
CA VAL A 478 11.95 31.41 28.54
C VAL A 478 11.74 30.44 29.70
N VAL A 479 12.79 29.68 30.02
CA VAL A 479 12.82 28.88 31.25
C VAL A 479 13.28 29.79 32.38
N GLU A 480 12.38 30.12 33.28
CA GLU A 480 12.61 31.04 34.39
C GLU A 480 12.71 30.26 35.70
N GLN A 481 13.63 30.68 36.56
CA GLN A 481 13.79 30.18 37.92
C GLN A 481 13.84 31.39 38.86
N THR A 482 12.71 31.69 39.50
CA THR A 482 12.42 33.00 40.12
C THR A 482 12.85 33.15 41.57
N GLU A 483 13.08 32.06 42.33
CA GLU A 483 13.40 32.13 43.76
C GLU A 483 14.60 31.25 44.16
N GLU A 484 15.32 31.62 45.23
CA GLU A 484 16.49 30.88 45.76
C GLU A 484 16.22 29.40 46.10
N LYS A 485 14.96 28.94 46.15
CA LYS A 485 14.61 27.53 46.47
C LYS A 485 13.59 26.88 45.50
N SER A 486 13.20 27.53 44.40
CA SER A 486 12.16 27.00 43.49
C SER A 486 12.68 25.86 42.63
N SER A 487 12.15 24.64 42.83
CA SER A 487 12.41 23.48 41.96
C SER A 487 11.50 23.51 40.73
N ILE A 488 12.11 23.42 39.54
CA ILE A 488 11.41 23.36 38.25
C ILE A 488 11.63 22.00 37.59
N ALA A 489 10.69 21.57 36.75
CA ALA A 489 10.85 20.36 35.95
C ALA A 489 10.68 20.66 34.46
N PHE A 490 11.46 19.97 33.63
CA PHE A 490 11.37 20.03 32.18
C PHE A 490 11.12 18.63 31.62
N VAL A 491 10.08 18.48 30.80
CA VAL A 491 9.74 17.23 30.12
C VAL A 491 10.02 17.38 28.63
N ALA A 492 10.95 16.59 28.11
CA ALA A 492 11.39 16.64 26.72
C ALA A 492 11.24 15.29 26.01
N ALA A 493 11.03 15.34 24.69
CA ALA A 493 11.15 14.18 23.81
C ALA A 493 12.02 14.52 22.59
N GLY A 494 13.03 13.70 22.29
CA GLY A 494 13.92 13.92 21.15
C GLY A 494 14.62 15.28 21.21
N VAL A 495 14.56 16.04 20.11
CA VAL A 495 15.09 17.40 20.01
C VAL A 495 14.25 18.47 20.72
N GLY A 496 13.15 18.08 21.39
CA GLY A 496 12.36 18.96 22.25
C GLY A 496 13.12 19.51 23.47
N ILE A 497 14.36 19.08 23.70
CA ILE A 497 15.27 19.65 24.70
C ILE A 497 15.82 21.03 24.31
N THR A 498 15.77 21.38 23.01
CA THR A 498 16.46 22.56 22.45
C THR A 498 16.09 23.91 23.07
N PRO A 499 14.86 24.18 23.55
CA PRO A 499 14.55 25.43 24.25
C PRO A 499 15.26 25.55 25.61
N LEU A 500 15.58 24.44 26.26
CA LEU A 500 16.27 24.42 27.55
C LEU A 500 17.77 24.66 27.40
N MET A 501 18.39 24.11 26.34
CA MET A 501 19.84 24.16 26.10
C MET A 501 20.48 25.56 26.27
N PRO A 502 19.96 26.64 25.64
CA PRO A 502 20.56 27.97 25.78
C PRO A 502 20.34 28.57 27.17
N CYS A 503 19.36 28.09 27.94
CA CYS A 503 19.04 28.56 29.28
C CYS A 503 19.90 27.91 30.37
N LEU A 504 20.51 26.73 30.11
CA LEU A 504 21.17 25.91 31.14
C LEU A 504 22.22 26.66 31.97
N HIS A 505 22.99 27.56 31.37
CA HIS A 505 24.00 28.37 32.07
C HIS A 505 23.42 29.38 33.08
N SER A 506 22.15 29.76 32.89
CA SER A 506 21.45 30.71 33.78
C SER A 506 20.63 30.02 34.87
N LEU A 507 20.52 28.68 34.82
CA LEU A 507 19.72 27.88 35.74
C LEU A 507 20.62 27.24 36.80
N ARG A 508 20.08 27.08 38.02
CA ARG A 508 20.70 26.25 39.04
C ARG A 508 20.28 24.80 38.82
N LEU A 509 21.20 24.02 38.24
CA LEU A 509 20.95 22.64 37.78
C LEU A 509 20.54 21.71 38.93
N GLU A 510 20.95 21.98 40.16
CA GLU A 510 20.55 21.25 41.38
C GLU A 510 19.04 21.34 41.70
N HIS A 511 18.36 22.35 41.13
CA HIS A 511 16.93 22.59 41.30
C HIS A 511 16.13 22.35 40.00
N LEU A 512 16.75 21.78 38.96
CA LEU A 512 16.13 21.43 37.69
C LEU A 512 15.97 19.92 37.57
N GLN A 513 14.74 19.41 37.51
CA GLN A 513 14.46 18.00 37.21
C GLN A 513 14.18 17.82 35.71
N LEU A 514 15.04 17.07 35.00
CA LEU A 514 14.89 16.84 33.57
C LEU A 514 14.42 15.41 33.28
N PHE A 515 13.23 15.29 32.68
CA PHE A 515 12.68 14.03 32.19
C PHE A 515 12.75 14.00 30.68
N TRP A 516 13.59 13.15 30.12
CA TRP A 516 13.88 13.18 28.68
C TRP A 516 13.68 11.81 28.04
N THR A 517 12.84 11.75 27.01
CA THR A 517 12.67 10.52 26.21
C THR A 517 13.50 10.59 24.93
N LEU A 518 14.37 9.59 24.71
CA LEU A 518 15.18 9.44 23.50
C LEU A 518 15.01 8.05 22.88
N ARG A 519 15.33 7.93 21.57
CA ARG A 519 15.50 6.62 20.94
C ARG A 519 16.91 6.12 21.24
N ALA A 520 17.11 4.80 21.31
CA ALA A 520 18.45 4.21 21.51
C ALA A 520 19.47 4.71 20.48
N VAL A 521 19.04 4.91 19.24
CA VAL A 521 19.87 5.46 18.15
C VAL A 521 20.26 6.93 18.32
N ASP A 522 19.64 7.64 19.26
CA ASP A 522 19.82 9.08 19.47
C ASP A 522 20.53 9.46 20.78
N LEU A 523 21.08 8.47 21.51
CA LEU A 523 21.73 8.68 22.80
C LEU A 523 22.94 9.62 22.73
N GLY A 524 23.59 9.73 21.57
CA GLY A 524 24.70 10.68 21.35
C GLY A 524 24.32 12.14 21.63
N LEU A 525 23.03 12.51 21.49
CA LEU A 525 22.55 13.85 21.83
C LEU A 525 22.60 14.11 23.35
N ALA A 526 22.33 13.10 24.19
CA ALA A 526 22.43 13.24 25.64
C ALA A 526 23.89 13.27 26.12
N VAL A 527 24.76 12.50 25.47
CA VAL A 527 26.21 12.51 25.74
C VAL A 527 26.79 13.91 25.45
N ASP A 528 26.50 14.48 24.28
CA ASP A 528 26.97 15.83 23.91
C ASP A 528 26.46 16.92 24.88
N LEU A 529 25.24 16.79 25.41
CA LEU A 529 24.72 17.73 26.42
C LEU A 529 25.51 17.65 27.73
N LEU A 530 25.80 16.43 28.21
CA LEU A 530 26.49 16.22 29.49
C LEU A 530 27.99 16.52 29.41
N ASP A 531 28.60 16.41 28.23
CA ASP A 531 29.97 16.90 27.99
C ASP A 531 30.08 18.42 28.30
N GLY A 532 28.98 19.17 28.17
CA GLY A 532 28.89 20.60 28.52
C GLY A 532 28.39 20.89 29.94
N PHE A 533 27.61 20.00 30.55
CA PHE A 533 26.91 20.23 31.83
C PHE A 533 26.87 18.98 32.70
N GLN A 534 28.02 18.56 33.23
CA GLN A 534 28.13 17.32 34.03
C GLN A 534 27.22 17.34 35.27
N ASP A 535 27.02 18.49 35.91
CA ASP A 535 26.18 18.65 37.09
C ASP A 535 24.68 18.37 36.83
N LEU A 536 24.24 18.31 35.56
CA LEU A 536 22.87 17.95 35.19
C LEU A 536 22.58 16.45 35.39
N ALA A 537 23.60 15.60 35.38
CA ALA A 537 23.43 14.15 35.39
C ALA A 537 22.64 13.65 36.61
N ALA A 538 22.87 14.25 37.79
CA ALA A 538 22.21 13.89 39.04
C ALA A 538 20.69 14.14 39.02
N ASN A 539 20.21 15.02 38.14
CA ASN A 539 18.80 15.40 38.02
C ASN A 539 18.20 15.05 36.65
N LEU A 540 18.88 14.24 35.85
CA LEU A 540 18.42 13.76 34.55
C LEU A 540 17.90 12.32 34.66
N THR A 541 16.62 12.13 34.34
CA THR A 541 16.05 10.81 34.05
C THR A 541 15.83 10.63 32.55
N LEU A 542 16.52 9.64 31.97
CA LEU A 542 16.48 9.36 30.54
C LEU A 542 15.64 8.11 30.24
N PHE A 543 14.56 8.27 29.50
CA PHE A 543 13.69 7.20 29.02
C PHE A 543 14.11 6.77 27.61
N VAL A 544 14.66 5.57 27.48
CA VAL A 544 15.22 5.06 26.22
C VAL A 544 14.24 4.12 25.54
N THR A 545 13.95 4.38 24.26
CA THR A 545 12.95 3.65 23.47
C THR A 545 13.54 3.09 22.15
N GLY A 546 12.95 2.01 21.62
CA GLY A 546 13.36 1.39 20.35
C GLY A 546 14.18 0.11 20.51
N ILE A 547 14.54 -0.53 19.37
CA ILE A 547 15.36 -1.76 19.33
C ILE A 547 16.83 -1.36 19.53
N PHE A 548 17.53 -2.09 20.39
CA PHE A 548 18.99 -2.00 20.56
C PHE A 548 19.68 -2.89 19.53
N PRO A 549 20.34 -2.35 18.49
CA PRO A 549 21.36 -3.10 17.77
C PRO A 549 22.62 -3.20 18.66
N GLU A 550 23.37 -4.29 18.53
CA GLU A 550 24.67 -4.50 19.23
C GLU A 550 25.81 -3.59 18.70
N ASN A 551 25.51 -2.34 18.31
CA ASN A 551 26.50 -1.38 17.82
C ASN A 551 27.38 -0.87 18.99
N GLU A 552 28.70 -1.03 18.85
CA GLU A 552 29.72 -0.56 19.81
C GLU A 552 29.63 0.94 20.12
N GLU A 553 29.21 1.79 19.17
CA GLU A 553 29.07 3.23 19.39
C GLU A 553 27.92 3.58 20.36
N GLN A 554 26.83 2.82 20.32
CA GLN A 554 25.70 2.99 21.25
C GLN A 554 26.01 2.40 22.63
N LYS A 555 26.74 1.27 22.68
CA LYS A 555 27.25 0.72 23.95
C LYS A 555 28.21 1.70 24.61
N ALA A 556 29.10 2.34 23.84
CA ALA A 556 29.99 3.38 24.33
C ALA A 556 29.22 4.62 24.82
N GLY A 557 28.16 5.04 24.11
CA GLY A 557 27.28 6.12 24.55
C GLY A 557 26.58 5.81 25.88
N ILE A 558 26.01 4.61 26.03
CA ILE A 558 25.40 4.14 27.30
C ILE A 558 26.45 4.06 28.41
N GLY A 559 27.65 3.55 28.11
CA GLY A 559 28.78 3.52 29.05
C GLY A 559 29.09 4.91 29.60
N LYS A 560 29.27 5.90 28.71
CA LYS A 560 29.50 7.30 29.11
C LYS A 560 28.37 7.88 29.97
N LEU A 561 27.10 7.62 29.62
CA LEU A 561 25.96 8.11 30.39
C LEU A 561 25.89 7.48 31.78
N ASN A 562 26.20 6.19 31.90
CA ASN A 562 26.31 5.50 33.18
C ASN A 562 27.47 6.02 34.02
N ASP A 563 28.63 6.27 33.41
CA ASP A 563 29.81 6.83 34.08
C ASP A 563 29.54 8.26 34.61
N CYS A 564 28.66 9.01 33.94
CA CYS A 564 28.19 10.33 34.41
C CYS A 564 27.14 10.26 35.53
N GLY A 565 26.62 9.07 35.89
CA GLY A 565 25.62 8.90 36.95
C GLY A 565 24.17 9.20 36.54
N VAL A 566 23.84 9.16 35.24
CA VAL A 566 22.49 9.40 34.73
C VAL A 566 21.55 8.26 35.08
N HIS A 567 20.32 8.57 35.49
CA HIS A 567 19.29 7.56 35.71
C HIS A 567 18.62 7.15 34.38
N ILE A 568 18.94 5.96 33.87
CA ILE A 568 18.44 5.46 32.58
C ILE A 568 17.32 4.43 32.79
N VAL A 569 16.20 4.62 32.08
CA VAL A 569 15.01 3.77 32.13
C VAL A 569 14.68 3.26 30.74
N TYR A 570 14.68 1.93 30.54
CA TYR A 570 14.47 1.28 29.25
C TYR A 570 12.99 1.04 28.91
N ARG A 571 12.18 2.10 28.96
CA ARG A 571 10.76 2.09 28.55
C ARG A 571 10.31 3.51 28.22
N ARG A 572 9.08 3.66 27.72
CA ARG A 572 8.43 4.97 27.65
C ARG A 572 8.12 5.48 29.07
N MET A 573 8.11 6.79 29.23
CA MET A 573 7.67 7.46 30.45
C MET A 573 6.18 7.14 30.71
N GLU A 574 5.86 6.88 31.98
CA GLU A 574 4.53 6.53 32.47
C GLU A 574 4.07 7.57 33.50
N ARG A 575 2.77 7.58 33.78
CA ARG A 575 2.16 8.52 34.73
C ARG A 575 2.81 8.46 36.12
N SER A 576 3.12 7.25 36.60
CA SER A 576 3.74 6.99 37.90
C SER A 576 5.12 7.63 38.06
N ASP A 577 5.83 7.89 36.95
CA ASP A 577 7.17 8.52 36.99
C ASP A 577 7.11 9.99 37.42
N LEU A 578 5.97 10.65 37.18
CA LEU A 578 5.80 12.07 37.47
C LEU A 578 4.96 12.32 38.73
N GLU A 579 4.02 11.43 39.05
CA GLU A 579 3.02 11.62 40.13
C GLU A 579 3.63 11.97 41.50
N LEU A 580 4.75 11.33 41.86
CA LEU A 580 5.42 11.56 43.15
C LEU A 580 6.14 12.91 43.25
N LEU A 581 6.35 13.58 42.10
CA LEU A 581 7.08 14.83 41.98
C LEU A 581 6.17 16.04 41.76
N ILE A 582 4.93 15.84 41.30
CA ILE A 582 3.94 16.91 41.15
C ILE A 582 3.83 17.80 42.41
N PRO A 583 3.83 17.27 43.66
CA PRO A 583 3.74 18.12 44.85
C PRO A 583 5.02 18.89 45.18
N LYS A 584 6.16 18.56 44.56
CA LYS A 584 7.50 19.07 44.88
C LYS A 584 8.05 20.04 43.84
N ILE A 585 7.38 20.18 42.70
CA ILE A 585 7.80 21.01 41.58
C ILE A 585 6.85 22.17 41.44
N GLU A 586 7.38 23.39 41.47
CA GLU A 586 6.59 24.61 41.40
C GLU A 586 6.14 24.93 39.97
N ARG A 587 7.04 24.71 38.99
CA ARG A 587 6.78 25.03 37.59
C ARG A 587 7.24 23.89 36.69
N TRP A 588 6.34 23.50 35.79
CA TRP A 588 6.57 22.46 34.79
C TRP A 588 6.67 23.08 33.40
N TYR A 589 7.72 22.70 32.67
CA TYR A 589 7.91 23.01 31.27
C TYR A 589 7.78 21.71 30.48
N ILE A 590 7.03 21.74 29.37
CA ILE A 590 6.78 20.56 28.55
C ILE A 590 7.04 20.92 27.09
N CYS A 591 7.97 20.21 26.46
CA CYS A 591 8.26 20.34 25.04
C CYS A 591 8.36 18.95 24.42
N THR A 592 7.20 18.42 24.04
CA THR A 592 7.03 17.08 23.43
C THR A 592 6.19 17.21 22.17
N GLU A 593 6.56 16.48 21.11
CA GLU A 593 5.71 16.36 19.92
C GLU A 593 4.42 15.58 20.27
N ALA A 594 3.27 15.95 19.69
CA ALA A 594 1.99 15.29 19.99
C ALA A 594 1.98 13.85 19.41
N ILE A 595 2.00 12.83 20.27
CA ILE A 595 1.99 11.41 19.87
C ILE A 595 0.59 10.80 20.09
N PRO A 596 -0.03 10.18 19.06
CA PRO A 596 -1.17 9.27 19.23
C PRO A 596 -0.73 7.98 19.94
N VAL A 597 -1.46 7.55 20.96
CA VAL A 597 -1.12 6.41 21.83
C VAL A 597 -1.53 5.05 21.20
N PRO A 598 -0.61 4.09 20.99
CA PRO A 598 -0.95 2.69 20.73
C PRO A 598 -0.89 1.84 22.03
N ARG A 599 -1.82 0.89 22.19
CA ARG A 599 -1.91 -0.06 23.32
C ARG A 599 -0.72 -1.04 23.36
N ALA A 600 -0.23 -1.34 24.57
CA ALA A 600 0.92 -2.23 24.83
C ALA A 600 0.57 -3.74 24.82
N PRO A 601 1.51 -4.63 24.42
CA PRO A 601 1.41 -6.09 24.61
C PRO A 601 2.12 -6.57 25.92
N PRO A 602 1.79 -7.78 26.43
CA PRO A 602 2.29 -8.27 27.72
C PRO A 602 3.69 -8.90 27.67
N SER A 603 4.39 -8.81 28.80
CA SER A 603 5.78 -9.22 29.06
C SER A 603 6.04 -10.74 28.98
N ALA A 604 7.18 -11.13 28.40
CA ALA A 604 7.74 -12.48 28.52
C ALA A 604 9.14 -12.42 29.17
N SER A 605 9.36 -13.33 30.12
CA SER A 605 10.52 -13.46 31.02
C SER A 605 11.81 -13.87 30.30
N THR A 606 12.93 -13.24 30.67
CA THR A 606 14.29 -13.57 30.22
C THR A 606 14.94 -14.65 31.10
N GLY A 607 15.39 -15.74 30.48
CA GLY A 607 16.40 -16.65 31.03
C GLY A 607 17.75 -16.37 30.39
N ALA A 608 18.77 -16.14 31.23
CA ALA A 608 20.14 -15.83 30.83
C ALA A 608 20.86 -17.06 30.25
N ASN A 609 21.78 -16.85 29.30
CA ASN A 609 23.01 -17.64 29.24
C ASN A 609 24.19 -16.89 28.58
N THR A 610 25.35 -17.28 29.06
CA THR A 610 26.70 -16.69 29.08
C THR A 610 27.40 -16.47 27.73
N ALA A 611 28.28 -15.46 27.74
CA ALA A 611 29.25 -15.12 26.70
C ALA A 611 30.40 -16.15 26.58
N ALA A 612 30.77 -16.48 25.34
CA ALA A 612 32.11 -16.93 24.96
C ALA A 612 32.36 -16.73 23.44
N ASP A 613 33.22 -15.74 23.17
CA ASP A 613 34.35 -15.79 22.21
C ASP A 613 34.20 -15.56 20.68
N MET A 614 35.22 -14.82 20.20
CA MET A 614 35.81 -14.69 18.86
C MET A 614 35.20 -13.74 17.80
N THR A 615 35.95 -12.65 17.58
CA THR A 615 36.25 -11.98 16.29
C THR A 615 35.50 -12.53 15.07
N ARG A 616 34.52 -11.78 14.54
CA ARG A 616 33.86 -12.12 13.27
C ARG A 616 34.13 -11.05 12.23
N GLU A 617 34.87 -11.44 11.20
CA GLU A 617 34.75 -10.87 9.85
C GLU A 617 33.26 -10.73 9.50
N THR A 618 32.88 -9.64 8.84
CA THR A 618 31.53 -9.47 8.30
C THR A 618 31.18 -10.69 7.44
N PRO A 619 30.09 -11.43 7.75
CA PRO A 619 29.79 -12.67 7.03
C PRO A 619 29.54 -12.40 5.54
N GLU A 620 30.24 -13.12 4.67
CA GLU A 620 29.98 -13.09 3.23
C GLU A 620 28.73 -13.94 2.92
N TYR A 621 27.71 -13.33 2.31
CA TYR A 621 26.44 -13.96 1.99
C TYR A 621 26.27 -14.14 0.47
N GLY A 622 25.63 -15.24 0.08
CA GLY A 622 25.33 -15.54 -1.32
C GLY A 622 26.42 -16.33 -2.06
N THR A 623 27.44 -16.80 -1.35
CA THR A 623 28.53 -17.63 -1.88
C THR A 623 28.71 -18.94 -1.09
N LYS A 624 27.85 -19.21 -0.10
CA LYS A 624 27.90 -20.42 0.72
C LYS A 624 27.17 -21.57 0.06
N LEU A 625 27.89 -22.60 -0.36
CA LEU A 625 27.31 -23.81 -0.94
C LEU A 625 26.53 -24.60 0.10
N LEU A 626 25.37 -25.11 -0.28
CA LEU A 626 24.46 -25.84 0.61
C LEU A 626 25.13 -27.03 1.33
N PRO A 627 25.90 -27.91 0.66
CA PRO A 627 26.57 -29.03 1.34
C PRO A 627 27.59 -28.54 2.39
N THR A 628 28.42 -27.56 2.03
CA THR A 628 29.46 -27.02 2.91
C THR A 628 28.87 -26.30 4.13
N LEU A 629 27.80 -25.53 3.94
CA LEU A 629 27.14 -24.81 5.03
C LEU A 629 26.45 -25.77 6.01
N VAL A 630 25.85 -26.86 5.54
CA VAL A 630 25.28 -27.89 6.42
C VAL A 630 26.38 -28.53 7.27
N ASP A 631 27.52 -28.88 6.67
CA ASP A 631 28.66 -29.46 7.38
C ASP A 631 29.28 -28.47 8.39
N GLU A 632 29.40 -27.20 8.01
CA GLU A 632 29.85 -26.09 8.89
C GLU A 632 28.95 -25.95 10.11
N ILE A 633 27.62 -25.89 9.93
CA ILE A 633 26.66 -25.75 11.03
C ILE A 633 26.66 -27.00 11.92
N ALA A 634 26.73 -28.19 11.33
CA ALA A 634 26.77 -29.45 12.07
C ALA A 634 28.06 -29.59 12.90
N THR A 635 29.18 -29.03 12.44
CA THR A 635 30.46 -29.05 13.16
C THR A 635 30.50 -27.97 14.25
N THR A 636 30.05 -26.76 13.95
CA THR A 636 30.14 -25.60 14.86
C THR A 636 29.02 -25.56 15.89
N THR A 637 27.81 -25.97 15.53
CA THR A 637 26.60 -25.94 16.37
C THR A 637 25.77 -27.24 16.22
N PRO A 638 26.33 -28.42 16.54
CA PRO A 638 25.73 -29.73 16.25
C PRO A 638 24.31 -29.90 16.80
N ASN A 639 24.06 -29.39 18.01
CA ASN A 639 22.77 -29.51 18.71
C ASN A 639 21.72 -28.49 18.26
N ARG A 640 22.07 -27.61 17.32
CA ARG A 640 21.12 -26.65 16.78
C ARG A 640 19.99 -27.39 16.08
N VAL A 641 18.75 -26.98 16.35
CA VAL A 641 17.56 -27.60 15.75
C VAL A 641 17.43 -27.18 14.29
N TYR A 642 17.30 -28.15 13.41
CA TYR A 642 17.01 -27.98 11.98
C TYR A 642 15.50 -28.08 11.71
N ALA A 643 14.86 -29.12 12.24
CA ALA A 643 13.45 -29.40 12.01
C ALA A 643 12.79 -30.04 13.24
N SER A 644 11.46 -30.12 13.23
CA SER A 644 10.66 -30.84 14.22
C SER A 644 9.63 -31.70 13.51
N VAL A 645 9.53 -32.97 13.90
CA VAL A 645 8.65 -33.97 13.28
C VAL A 645 7.87 -34.73 14.37
N PRO A 646 6.73 -35.37 14.05
CA PRO A 646 5.99 -36.14 15.03
C PRO A 646 6.87 -37.24 15.65
N LYS A 647 6.68 -37.51 16.96
CA LYS A 647 7.27 -38.70 17.59
C LYS A 647 6.62 -39.99 17.08
N ASP A 648 5.34 -39.90 16.75
CA ASP A 648 4.52 -40.97 16.22
C ASP A 648 3.62 -40.39 15.12
N ASP A 649 3.76 -40.87 13.89
CA ASP A 649 2.97 -40.40 12.74
C ASP A 649 1.48 -40.80 12.86
N ALA A 650 1.15 -41.82 13.66
CA ALA A 650 -0.22 -42.26 13.88
C ALA A 650 -0.91 -41.53 15.05
N ASP A 651 -0.14 -40.94 15.97
CA ASP A 651 -0.65 -40.29 17.17
C ASP A 651 0.15 -39.02 17.53
N MET A 652 -0.34 -37.88 17.05
CA MET A 652 0.28 -36.57 17.28
C MET A 652 0.21 -36.11 18.75
N SER A 653 -0.64 -36.71 19.59
CA SER A 653 -0.75 -36.34 21.02
C SER A 653 0.51 -36.69 21.82
N LYS A 654 1.33 -37.62 21.30
CA LYS A 654 2.64 -37.96 21.87
C LYS A 654 3.67 -36.84 21.71
N GLY A 655 3.35 -35.80 20.95
CA GLY A 655 4.17 -34.62 20.72
C GLY A 655 5.22 -34.80 19.62
N PHE A 656 6.13 -33.83 19.55
CA PHE A 656 7.12 -33.70 18.46
C PHE A 656 8.54 -33.91 18.97
N LYS A 657 9.43 -34.37 18.08
CA LYS A 657 10.86 -34.52 18.31
C LYS A 657 11.65 -33.58 17.40
N ASP A 658 12.68 -32.98 17.96
CA ASP A 658 13.58 -32.10 17.23
C ASP A 658 14.69 -32.91 16.56
N VAL A 659 14.95 -32.55 15.31
CA VAL A 659 16.04 -33.06 14.47
C VAL A 659 17.13 -32.00 14.47
N THR A 660 18.32 -32.37 14.91
CA THR A 660 19.47 -31.46 14.97
C THR A 660 20.22 -31.38 13.65
N TYR A 661 21.08 -30.38 13.47
CA TYR A 661 21.97 -30.31 12.31
C TYR A 661 22.96 -31.49 12.28
N ALA A 662 23.39 -32.00 13.43
CA ALA A 662 24.18 -33.23 13.49
C ALA A 662 23.40 -34.43 12.94
N ASP A 663 22.11 -34.58 13.28
CA ASP A 663 21.27 -35.65 12.73
C ASP A 663 21.07 -35.51 11.22
N PHE A 664 20.85 -34.26 10.77
CA PHE A 664 20.64 -33.95 9.36
C PHE A 664 21.87 -34.22 8.50
N ALA A 665 23.05 -33.74 8.92
CA ALA A 665 24.32 -34.00 8.24
C ALA A 665 24.64 -35.50 8.20
N ARG A 666 24.35 -36.23 9.30
CA ARG A 666 24.53 -37.69 9.31
C ARG A 666 23.60 -38.40 8.33
N ALA A 667 22.35 -37.96 8.21
CA ALA A 667 21.46 -38.54 7.21
C ALA A 667 21.93 -38.25 5.76
N ILE A 668 22.51 -37.07 5.53
CA ILE A 668 23.05 -36.67 4.23
C ILE A 668 24.27 -37.50 3.84
N ASP A 669 25.26 -37.71 4.72
CA ASP A 669 26.45 -38.48 4.32
C ASP A 669 26.12 -39.96 4.17
N ALA A 670 25.25 -40.52 5.01
CA ALA A 670 24.76 -41.89 4.84
C ALA A 670 24.08 -42.08 3.48
N LEU A 671 23.23 -41.12 3.08
CA LEU A 671 22.61 -41.17 1.75
C LEU A 671 23.63 -40.93 0.62
N SER A 672 24.65 -40.10 0.84
CA SER A 672 25.70 -39.84 -0.17
C SER A 672 26.50 -41.10 -0.47
N TRP A 673 26.96 -41.82 0.56
CA TRP A 673 27.62 -43.12 0.40
C TRP A 673 26.70 -44.13 -0.29
N TRP A 674 25.45 -44.24 0.18
CA TRP A 674 24.48 -45.14 -0.43
C TRP A 674 24.22 -44.84 -1.91
N LEU A 675 24.14 -43.55 -2.30
CA LEU A 675 23.96 -43.15 -3.70
C LEU A 675 25.18 -43.51 -4.55
N GLU A 676 26.39 -43.29 -4.05
CA GLU A 676 27.63 -43.65 -4.77
C GLU A 676 27.76 -45.17 -4.93
N GLU A 677 27.46 -45.95 -3.90
CA GLU A 677 27.42 -47.42 -3.96
C GLU A 677 26.34 -47.92 -4.94
N THR A 678 25.16 -47.30 -4.93
CA THR A 678 23.99 -47.79 -5.67
C THR A 678 24.01 -47.38 -7.14
N LEU A 679 24.50 -46.18 -7.46
CA LEU A 679 24.49 -45.59 -8.80
C LEU A 679 25.89 -45.47 -9.42
N GLY A 680 26.94 -45.76 -8.66
CA GLY A 680 28.32 -45.52 -9.03
C GLY A 680 28.74 -44.06 -8.85
N LYS A 681 30.06 -43.84 -8.85
CA LYS A 681 30.66 -42.50 -8.80
C LYS A 681 30.34 -41.71 -10.07
N ALA A 682 29.96 -40.44 -9.92
CA ALA A 682 29.74 -39.55 -11.06
C ALA A 682 31.07 -39.14 -11.72
N ASP A 683 31.05 -38.97 -13.02
CA ASP A 683 32.20 -38.58 -13.87
C ASP A 683 32.30 -37.07 -14.10
N GLY A 684 31.51 -36.27 -13.37
CA GLY A 684 31.40 -34.83 -13.55
C GLY A 684 30.35 -34.38 -14.57
N THR A 685 29.60 -35.30 -15.18
CA THR A 685 28.50 -34.96 -16.13
C THR A 685 27.15 -34.69 -15.46
N PHE A 686 27.07 -34.80 -14.13
CA PHE A 686 25.84 -34.62 -13.34
C PHE A 686 24.65 -35.46 -13.84
N PRO A 687 24.78 -36.80 -13.90
CA PRO A 687 23.71 -37.69 -14.34
C PRO A 687 22.46 -37.54 -13.47
N THR A 688 21.30 -37.49 -14.12
CA THR A 688 20.00 -37.29 -13.47
C THR A 688 19.41 -38.59 -12.94
N PHE A 689 18.83 -38.56 -11.75
CA PHE A 689 17.92 -39.60 -11.26
C PHE A 689 16.63 -38.97 -10.71
N ALA A 690 15.51 -39.69 -10.78
CA ALA A 690 14.24 -39.24 -10.22
C ALA A 690 14.02 -39.81 -8.81
N TYR A 691 13.39 -39.03 -7.94
CA TYR A 691 13.00 -39.49 -6.60
C TYR A 691 11.49 -39.33 -6.33
N PHE A 692 10.84 -40.43 -5.95
CA PHE A 692 9.43 -40.48 -5.53
C PHE A 692 9.32 -40.94 -4.08
N GLY A 693 9.25 -39.99 -3.15
CA GLY A 693 9.15 -40.23 -1.71
C GLY A 693 7.82 -39.79 -1.09
N PRO A 694 7.53 -40.19 0.16
CA PRO A 694 6.45 -39.59 0.93
C PRO A 694 6.77 -38.13 1.28
N ARG A 695 5.76 -37.40 1.76
CA ARG A 695 5.96 -36.06 2.32
C ARG A 695 6.67 -36.16 3.68
N ASP A 696 7.99 -36.06 3.68
CA ASP A 696 8.86 -36.00 4.86
C ASP A 696 10.15 -35.17 4.57
N LEU A 697 11.15 -35.26 5.46
CA LEU A 697 12.45 -34.59 5.29
C LEU A 697 13.38 -35.25 4.25
N GLY A 698 13.02 -36.40 3.69
CA GLY A 698 13.83 -37.13 2.71
C GLY A 698 14.13 -36.34 1.44
N TYR A 699 13.19 -35.48 1.03
CA TYR A 699 13.39 -34.55 -0.08
C TYR A 699 14.50 -33.52 0.18
N ALA A 700 14.65 -33.06 1.42
CA ALA A 700 15.72 -32.14 1.79
C ALA A 700 17.09 -32.86 1.80
N ILE A 701 17.11 -34.09 2.33
CA ILE A 701 18.32 -34.92 2.43
C ILE A 701 18.85 -35.27 1.03
N VAL A 702 17.99 -35.73 0.12
CA VAL A 702 18.42 -36.18 -1.23
C VAL A 702 18.97 -35.05 -2.08
N VAL A 703 18.46 -33.82 -1.95
CA VAL A 703 18.97 -32.67 -2.70
C VAL A 703 20.43 -32.38 -2.32
N VAL A 704 20.74 -32.36 -1.02
CA VAL A 704 22.11 -32.12 -0.55
C VAL A 704 23.03 -33.30 -0.88
N ALA A 705 22.56 -34.53 -0.66
CA ALA A 705 23.33 -35.74 -0.95
C ALA A 705 23.64 -35.89 -2.46
N ALA A 706 22.67 -35.60 -3.33
CA ALA A 706 22.88 -35.61 -4.79
C ALA A 706 23.97 -34.61 -5.20
N ALA A 707 23.94 -33.39 -4.63
CA ALA A 707 24.97 -32.39 -4.88
C ALA A 707 26.36 -32.85 -4.40
N LYS A 708 26.45 -33.51 -3.23
CA LYS A 708 27.71 -34.06 -2.71
C LYS A 708 28.33 -35.08 -3.65
N VAL A 709 27.52 -35.98 -4.23
CA VAL A 709 27.98 -37.05 -5.13
C VAL A 709 28.11 -36.63 -6.60
N GLY A 710 27.96 -35.33 -6.91
CA GLY A 710 28.08 -34.82 -8.28
C GLY A 710 26.95 -35.27 -9.21
N ARG A 711 25.71 -35.36 -8.69
CA ARG A 711 24.50 -35.73 -9.43
C ARG A 711 23.42 -34.67 -9.25
N LYS A 712 22.40 -34.70 -10.11
CA LYS A 712 21.19 -33.89 -9.94
C LYS A 712 19.95 -34.75 -9.80
N VAL A 713 19.02 -34.33 -8.95
CA VAL A 713 17.81 -35.08 -8.64
C VAL A 713 16.56 -34.43 -9.25
N LEU A 714 15.75 -35.22 -9.98
CA LEU A 714 14.43 -34.80 -10.44
C LEU A 714 13.39 -35.01 -9.33
N LEU A 715 12.80 -33.90 -8.89
CA LEU A 715 11.72 -33.85 -7.91
C LEU A 715 10.37 -33.85 -8.64
N ALA A 716 10.02 -35.00 -9.22
CA ALA A 716 8.76 -35.15 -9.93
C ALA A 716 7.57 -35.27 -8.97
N SER A 717 6.43 -34.68 -9.37
CA SER A 717 5.18 -34.83 -8.62
C SER A 717 4.65 -36.24 -8.85
N HIS A 718 4.42 -37.00 -7.79
CA HIS A 718 3.76 -38.31 -7.92
C HIS A 718 2.28 -38.19 -8.35
N LEU A 719 1.72 -36.97 -8.34
CA LEU A 719 0.34 -36.68 -8.80
C LEU A 719 0.26 -36.36 -10.29
N ALA A 720 1.38 -36.29 -11.01
CA ALA A 720 1.37 -36.06 -12.45
C ALA A 720 0.89 -37.32 -13.20
N SER A 721 0.43 -37.14 -14.45
CA SER A 721 0.02 -38.27 -15.29
C SER A 721 1.24 -39.14 -15.67
N PRO A 722 1.02 -40.42 -15.99
CA PRO A 722 2.10 -41.28 -16.47
C PRO A 722 2.85 -40.71 -17.67
N ASP A 723 2.14 -40.10 -18.64
CA ASP A 723 2.76 -39.50 -19.83
C ASP A 723 3.65 -38.30 -19.46
N ALA A 724 3.22 -37.51 -18.48
CA ALA A 724 3.99 -36.40 -17.94
C ALA A 724 5.29 -36.89 -17.29
N HIS A 725 5.26 -37.99 -16.53
CA HIS A 725 6.47 -38.59 -15.98
C HIS A 725 7.42 -39.07 -17.06
N LEU A 726 6.93 -39.78 -18.08
CA LEU A 726 7.76 -40.32 -19.15
C LEU A 726 8.46 -39.21 -19.96
N LEU A 727 7.75 -38.10 -20.21
CA LEU A 727 8.34 -36.94 -20.85
C LEU A 727 9.49 -36.36 -20.02
N LEU A 728 9.29 -36.19 -18.71
CA LEU A 728 10.34 -35.67 -17.81
C LEU A 728 11.53 -36.62 -17.72
N LEU A 729 11.29 -37.92 -17.57
CA LEU A 729 12.34 -38.93 -17.49
C LEU A 729 13.16 -38.98 -18.79
N GLY A 730 12.49 -38.95 -19.94
CA GLY A 730 13.13 -38.96 -21.26
C GLY A 730 13.92 -37.68 -21.55
N SER A 731 13.30 -36.51 -21.37
CA SER A 731 13.93 -35.21 -21.63
C SER A 731 15.17 -34.94 -20.79
N LEU A 732 15.22 -35.49 -19.57
CA LEU A 732 16.37 -35.35 -18.66
C LEU A 732 17.35 -36.52 -18.74
N SER A 733 17.11 -37.48 -19.64
CA SER A 733 17.89 -38.72 -19.78
C SER A 733 18.12 -39.38 -18.42
N CYS A 734 17.04 -39.54 -17.64
CA CYS A 734 17.13 -40.07 -16.28
C CYS A 734 17.71 -41.49 -16.30
N THR A 735 18.79 -41.69 -15.54
CA THR A 735 19.52 -42.96 -15.47
C THR A 735 18.93 -43.91 -14.42
N ALA A 736 18.24 -43.36 -13.42
CA ALA A 736 17.60 -44.12 -12.36
C ALA A 736 16.30 -43.46 -11.86
N VAL A 737 15.40 -44.30 -11.36
CA VAL A 737 14.17 -43.93 -10.65
C VAL A 737 14.21 -44.58 -9.27
N ILE A 738 14.38 -43.76 -8.24
CA ILE A 738 14.39 -44.19 -6.84
C ILE A 738 13.05 -43.86 -6.22
N TYR A 739 12.44 -44.81 -5.53
CA TYR A 739 11.08 -44.63 -5.01
C TYR A 739 10.90 -45.29 -3.65
N ALA A 740 10.09 -44.67 -2.80
CA ALA A 740 9.66 -45.24 -1.54
C ALA A 740 8.73 -46.45 -1.79
N SER A 741 8.71 -47.46 -0.91
CA SER A 741 7.96 -48.71 -1.14
C SER A 741 6.46 -48.47 -1.35
N LYS A 742 5.91 -47.40 -0.75
CA LYS A 742 4.50 -46.97 -0.96
C LYS A 742 4.22 -46.47 -2.38
N MET A 743 5.24 -46.20 -3.20
CA MET A 743 5.15 -45.71 -4.58
C MET A 743 5.40 -46.82 -5.62
N THR A 744 5.36 -48.10 -5.20
CA THR A 744 5.66 -49.23 -6.08
C THR A 744 4.76 -49.29 -7.31
N ALA A 745 3.45 -49.07 -7.16
CA ALA A 745 2.52 -49.08 -8.28
C ALA A 745 2.88 -48.04 -9.36
N LEU A 746 3.27 -46.83 -8.95
CA LEU A 746 3.72 -45.79 -9.88
C LEU A 746 5.03 -46.22 -10.56
N ALA A 747 6.00 -46.72 -9.79
CA ALA A 747 7.29 -47.14 -10.33
C ALA A 747 7.17 -48.30 -11.33
N GLU A 748 6.28 -49.26 -11.10
CA GLU A 748 6.01 -50.37 -12.02
C GLU A 748 5.39 -49.88 -13.33
N ALA A 749 4.40 -48.99 -13.25
CA ALA A 749 3.79 -48.37 -14.44
C ALA A 749 4.81 -47.59 -15.28
N LEU A 750 5.78 -46.92 -14.63
CA LEU A 750 6.86 -46.23 -15.33
C LEU A 750 7.89 -47.21 -15.90
N ARG A 751 8.22 -48.29 -15.18
CA ARG A 751 9.17 -49.31 -15.62
C ARG A 751 8.77 -49.97 -16.92
N GLU A 752 7.47 -50.27 -17.08
CA GLU A 752 6.94 -50.85 -18.32
C GLU A 752 7.16 -49.94 -19.53
N ARG A 753 7.04 -48.62 -19.35
CA ARG A 753 7.04 -47.62 -20.42
C ARG A 753 8.38 -46.90 -20.60
N PHE A 754 9.27 -46.96 -19.61
CA PHE A 754 10.63 -46.39 -19.62
C PHE A 754 11.64 -47.39 -19.00
N PRO A 755 11.93 -48.50 -19.69
CA PRO A 755 12.77 -49.58 -19.16
C PRO A 755 14.27 -49.24 -19.14
N SER A 756 14.69 -48.14 -19.77
CA SER A 756 16.10 -47.71 -19.87
C SER A 756 16.69 -47.21 -18.54
N ALA A 757 15.85 -46.84 -17.56
CA ALA A 757 16.31 -46.42 -16.23
C ALA A 757 16.41 -47.59 -15.24
N LYS A 758 17.33 -47.50 -14.28
CA LYS A 758 17.40 -48.41 -13.13
C LYS A 758 16.31 -48.04 -12.10
N TYR A 759 15.47 -49.00 -11.70
CA TYR A 759 14.43 -48.78 -10.69
C TYR A 759 14.85 -49.33 -9.33
N ILE A 760 14.87 -48.49 -8.30
CA ILE A 760 15.37 -48.83 -6.97
C ILE A 760 14.31 -48.49 -5.91
N SER A 761 13.86 -49.51 -5.16
CA SER A 761 12.94 -49.34 -4.04
C SER A 761 13.69 -49.06 -2.74
N THR A 762 13.16 -48.15 -1.92
CA THR A 762 13.64 -47.82 -0.56
C THR A 762 12.44 -47.60 0.38
N THR A 763 12.63 -47.52 1.70
CA THR A 763 11.53 -47.22 2.64
C THR A 763 11.13 -45.75 2.60
N SER A 764 12.08 -44.85 2.89
CA SER A 764 12.07 -43.42 2.62
C SER A 764 13.45 -42.86 2.94
N PHE A 765 13.88 -41.77 2.30
CA PHE A 765 15.12 -41.11 2.69
C PHE A 765 15.00 -40.39 4.05
N GLY A 766 13.79 -40.12 4.53
CA GLY A 766 13.58 -39.66 5.90
C GLY A 766 14.00 -40.68 6.97
N ALA A 767 14.03 -41.98 6.64
CA ALA A 767 14.41 -43.03 7.58
C ALA A 767 15.88 -42.96 8.03
N PHE A 768 16.77 -42.35 7.23
CA PHE A 768 18.17 -42.13 7.59
C PHE A 768 18.33 -41.22 8.83
N LEU A 769 17.31 -40.44 9.21
CA LEU A 769 17.30 -39.68 10.47
C LEU A 769 17.10 -40.56 11.72
N THR A 770 16.52 -41.75 11.55
CA THR A 770 16.17 -42.68 12.63
C THR A 770 17.07 -43.91 12.70
N GLN A 771 17.92 -44.13 11.69
CA GLN A 771 18.92 -45.18 11.75
C GLN A 771 19.91 -44.83 12.86
N SER A 772 19.80 -45.56 13.97
CA SER A 772 20.66 -45.43 15.14
C SER A 772 22.06 -45.94 14.81
N HIS A 773 22.83 -45.16 14.05
CA HIS A 773 24.27 -45.33 14.05
C HIS A 773 24.78 -44.65 15.31
N THR A 774 24.89 -45.44 16.39
CA THR A 774 25.66 -45.10 17.58
C THR A 774 27.07 -44.69 17.14
N SER A 775 27.32 -43.38 17.04
CA SER A 775 28.54 -42.56 17.20
C SER A 775 29.97 -43.13 17.03
N ALA A 776 30.19 -44.38 16.65
CA ALA A 776 31.51 -45.00 16.59
C ALA A 776 32.07 -45.09 15.15
N ASN A 777 31.23 -45.16 14.10
CA ASN A 777 31.68 -45.28 12.70
C ASN A 777 30.75 -44.51 11.75
N PHE A 778 30.65 -43.20 11.90
CA PHE A 778 30.00 -42.38 10.87
C PHE A 778 31.06 -41.76 9.96
N GLU A 779 31.19 -42.29 8.74
CA GLU A 779 32.15 -41.79 7.76
C GLU A 779 31.60 -40.54 7.08
N HIS A 780 32.23 -39.39 7.32
CA HIS A 780 31.85 -38.12 6.72
C HIS A 780 32.12 -38.13 5.21
N TYR A 781 31.10 -37.78 4.41
CA TYR A 781 31.25 -37.62 2.97
C TYR A 781 31.73 -36.20 2.65
N VAL A 782 33.03 -36.08 2.35
CA VAL A 782 33.69 -34.78 2.15
C VAL A 782 33.29 -34.14 0.83
N TYR A 783 32.73 -32.93 0.89
CA TYR A 783 32.54 -32.06 -0.27
C TYR A 783 33.49 -30.87 -0.23
N SER A 784 34.52 -30.89 -1.07
CA SER A 784 35.62 -29.92 -1.04
C SER A 784 35.63 -28.91 -2.19
N LYS A 785 34.64 -28.97 -3.10
CA LYS A 785 34.60 -28.10 -4.28
C LYS A 785 34.23 -26.67 -3.84
N PRO A 786 35.08 -25.65 -4.10
CA PRO A 786 34.78 -24.28 -3.68
C PRO A 786 33.70 -23.65 -4.57
N TYR A 787 33.02 -22.61 -4.06
CA TYR A 787 31.96 -21.90 -4.77
C TYR A 787 32.37 -21.46 -6.18
N SER A 788 33.57 -20.89 -6.33
CA SER A 788 34.11 -20.43 -7.61
C SER A 788 34.10 -21.50 -8.71
N LYS A 789 34.18 -22.78 -8.35
CA LYS A 789 34.12 -23.92 -9.28
C LYS A 789 32.76 -24.61 -9.33
N ALA A 790 31.95 -24.48 -8.27
CA ALA A 790 30.71 -25.24 -8.10
C ALA A 790 29.43 -24.43 -8.36
N HIS A 791 29.51 -23.10 -8.46
CA HIS A 791 28.35 -22.21 -8.56
C HIS A 791 27.41 -22.58 -9.72
N SER A 792 27.95 -23.02 -10.86
CA SER A 792 27.21 -23.46 -12.05
C SER A 792 26.78 -24.92 -12.04
N ASP A 793 27.18 -25.71 -11.04
CA ASP A 793 26.84 -27.13 -10.98
C ASP A 793 25.33 -27.31 -10.78
N PRO A 794 24.66 -28.18 -11.55
CA PRO A 794 23.24 -28.47 -11.38
C PRO A 794 22.99 -29.37 -10.16
N VAL A 795 21.96 -29.06 -9.39
CA VAL A 795 21.68 -29.71 -8.09
C VAL A 795 20.34 -30.43 -8.10
N MET A 796 19.28 -29.75 -8.52
CA MET A 796 17.93 -30.33 -8.56
C MET A 796 17.20 -29.92 -9.82
N VAL A 797 16.24 -30.74 -10.23
CA VAL A 797 15.33 -30.46 -11.33
C VAL A 797 13.90 -30.50 -10.79
N VAL A 798 13.16 -29.43 -11.02
CA VAL A 798 11.74 -29.28 -10.71
C VAL A 798 10.97 -29.08 -12.01
N HIS A 799 9.66 -29.25 -12.04
CA HIS A 799 8.87 -29.14 -13.27
C HIS A 799 7.68 -28.19 -13.13
N THR A 800 7.30 -27.56 -14.23
CA THR A 800 6.08 -26.76 -14.36
C THR A 800 5.04 -27.53 -15.18
N SER A 801 3.75 -27.36 -14.88
CA SER A 801 2.67 -28.06 -15.60
C SER A 801 2.43 -27.54 -17.03
N GLY A 802 2.99 -26.38 -17.39
CA GLY A 802 2.97 -25.80 -18.74
C GLY A 802 1.58 -25.39 -19.26
N THR A 803 1.52 -24.34 -20.07
CA THR A 803 0.30 -23.88 -20.76
C THR A 803 -0.12 -24.81 -21.89
N THR A 804 0.83 -25.59 -22.41
CA THR A 804 0.63 -26.64 -23.41
C THR A 804 0.15 -27.96 -22.81
N GLY A 805 0.07 -28.10 -21.47
CA GLY A 805 -0.34 -29.31 -20.76
C GLY A 805 0.71 -30.44 -20.70
N LEU A 806 1.94 -30.17 -21.13
CA LEU A 806 3.08 -31.09 -21.00
C LEU A 806 4.08 -30.50 -19.99
N PRO A 807 4.61 -31.29 -19.04
CA PRO A 807 5.47 -30.75 -18.00
C PRO A 807 6.83 -30.31 -18.54
N LYS A 808 7.32 -29.15 -18.08
CA LYS A 808 8.60 -28.58 -18.50
C LYS A 808 9.63 -28.68 -17.37
N PRO A 809 10.80 -29.29 -17.59
CA PRO A 809 11.83 -29.37 -16.55
C PRO A 809 12.60 -28.06 -16.41
N VAL A 810 12.93 -27.69 -15.18
CA VAL A 810 13.71 -26.52 -14.79
C VAL A 810 14.84 -26.97 -13.87
N THR A 811 16.09 -26.79 -14.29
CA THR A 811 17.27 -27.20 -13.54
C THR A 811 17.78 -26.05 -12.68
N TRP A 812 17.96 -26.27 -11.38
CA TRP A 812 18.53 -25.31 -10.44
C TRP A 812 19.99 -25.64 -10.15
N THR A 813 20.85 -24.61 -10.20
CA THR A 813 22.27 -24.70 -9.85
C THR A 813 22.55 -24.30 -8.41
N ASN A 814 23.77 -24.52 -7.92
CA ASN A 814 24.21 -24.05 -6.60
C ASN A 814 24.01 -22.53 -6.42
N ASP A 815 24.37 -21.71 -7.41
CA ASP A 815 24.20 -20.26 -7.36
C ASP A 815 22.72 -19.86 -7.23
N MET A 816 21.82 -20.55 -7.94
CA MET A 816 20.37 -20.32 -7.84
C MET A 816 19.82 -20.63 -6.43
N LEU A 817 20.37 -21.63 -5.74
CA LEU A 817 20.02 -21.94 -4.34
C LEU A 817 20.52 -20.85 -3.37
N CYS A 818 21.69 -20.26 -3.65
CA CYS A 818 22.30 -19.19 -2.84
C CYS A 818 21.52 -17.87 -2.90
N SER A 819 20.57 -17.71 -3.82
CA SER A 819 19.70 -16.53 -3.89
C SER A 819 18.94 -16.25 -2.58
N VAL A 820 18.60 -17.30 -1.81
CA VAL A 820 17.94 -17.16 -0.50
C VAL A 820 18.91 -16.60 0.54
N ASP A 821 20.18 -16.98 0.50
CA ASP A 821 21.21 -16.48 1.42
C ASP A 821 21.46 -14.98 1.23
N ARG A 822 21.38 -14.51 -0.02
CA ARG A 822 21.51 -13.07 -0.35
C ARG A 822 20.45 -12.20 0.29
N LEU A 823 19.34 -12.77 0.78
CA LEU A 823 18.33 -11.99 1.51
C LEU A 823 18.87 -11.38 2.82
N HIS A 824 19.98 -11.90 3.38
CA HIS A 824 20.70 -11.25 4.48
C HIS A 824 21.30 -9.90 4.10
N THR A 825 21.63 -9.71 2.83
CA THR A 825 22.19 -8.45 2.31
C THR A 825 21.12 -7.41 1.97
N LEU A 826 19.84 -7.76 2.08
CA LEU A 826 18.71 -6.86 1.83
C LEU A 826 18.22 -6.23 3.15
N PRO A 827 18.39 -4.90 3.35
CA PRO A 827 17.97 -4.24 4.58
C PRO A 827 16.46 -4.40 4.83
N GLY A 828 16.08 -4.81 6.04
CA GLY A 828 14.67 -4.95 6.43
C GLY A 828 13.94 -6.14 5.80
N SER A 829 14.66 -7.14 5.25
CA SER A 829 14.07 -8.37 4.70
C SER A 829 13.15 -9.06 5.71
N ALA A 830 11.86 -9.20 5.39
CA ALA A 830 10.90 -9.91 6.24
C ALA A 830 11.27 -11.39 6.43
N ALA A 831 11.99 -11.98 5.47
CA ALA A 831 12.42 -13.37 5.54
C ALA A 831 13.51 -13.60 6.61
N THR A 832 14.44 -12.65 6.79
CA THR A 832 15.49 -12.76 7.82
C THR A 832 14.95 -12.52 9.22
N GLN A 833 13.85 -11.76 9.36
CA GLN A 833 13.12 -11.58 10.63
C GLN A 833 12.48 -12.88 11.16
N MET A 834 12.37 -13.92 10.32
CA MET A 834 11.84 -15.23 10.73
C MET A 834 12.88 -16.14 11.38
N ALA A 835 14.14 -15.72 11.50
CA ALA A 835 15.19 -16.51 12.13
C ALA A 835 14.76 -16.99 13.54
N GLY A 836 15.02 -18.26 13.83
CA GLY A 836 14.64 -18.92 15.08
C GLY A 836 13.14 -19.22 15.26
N GLN A 837 12.26 -18.76 14.36
CA GLN A 837 10.84 -19.10 14.43
C GLN A 837 10.60 -20.54 13.98
N ARG A 838 9.62 -21.19 14.60
CA ARG A 838 9.19 -22.56 14.30
C ARG A 838 7.97 -22.52 13.39
N ILE A 839 8.13 -22.96 12.15
CA ILE A 839 7.19 -22.74 11.05
C ILE A 839 6.59 -24.07 10.62
N TYR A 840 5.27 -24.23 10.71
CA TYR A 840 4.62 -25.40 10.13
C TYR A 840 4.53 -25.27 8.60
N CYS A 841 5.01 -26.27 7.86
CA CYS A 841 4.94 -26.27 6.39
C CYS A 841 3.93 -27.30 5.88
N ALA A 842 2.78 -26.85 5.39
CA ALA A 842 1.78 -27.69 4.73
C ALA A 842 2.02 -27.86 3.21
N LEU A 843 3.06 -27.22 2.65
CA LEU A 843 3.38 -27.29 1.23
C LEU A 843 3.96 -28.66 0.84
N PRO A 844 3.76 -29.13 -0.40
CA PRO A 844 4.36 -30.38 -0.88
C PRO A 844 5.88 -30.27 -1.00
N THR A 845 6.62 -31.18 -0.36
CA THR A 845 8.10 -31.14 -0.28
C THR A 845 8.82 -31.54 -1.57
N PHE A 846 8.12 -32.06 -2.58
CA PHE A 846 8.64 -32.27 -3.93
C PHE A 846 8.50 -31.04 -4.84
N HIS A 847 7.79 -29.99 -4.40
CA HIS A 847 7.59 -28.76 -5.15
C HIS A 847 8.60 -27.69 -4.71
N THR A 848 8.97 -26.75 -5.60
CA THR A 848 9.95 -25.68 -5.33
C THR A 848 9.67 -24.90 -4.05
N SER A 849 8.40 -24.56 -3.80
CA SER A 849 7.99 -23.86 -2.57
C SER A 849 8.17 -24.70 -1.30
N GLY A 850 7.91 -26.01 -1.39
CA GLY A 850 8.14 -26.94 -0.28
C GLY A 850 9.63 -27.09 0.02
N ILE A 851 10.47 -27.29 -1.00
CA ILE A 851 11.93 -27.35 -0.85
C ILE A 851 12.49 -26.04 -0.28
N THR A 852 11.99 -24.89 -0.76
CA THR A 852 12.42 -23.58 -0.22
C THR A 852 12.09 -23.48 1.27
N ALA A 853 10.90 -23.91 1.69
CA ALA A 853 10.47 -23.89 3.08
C ALA A 853 11.15 -24.95 3.96
N SER A 854 11.41 -26.15 3.42
CA SER A 854 11.91 -27.28 4.21
C SER A 854 13.43 -27.46 4.18
N LEU A 855 14.15 -26.81 3.25
CA LEU A 855 15.60 -26.92 3.10
C LEU A 855 16.28 -25.56 3.06
N LEU A 856 15.92 -24.67 2.13
CA LEU A 856 16.67 -23.44 1.91
C LEU A 856 16.52 -22.43 3.04
N THR A 857 15.29 -22.17 3.50
CA THR A 857 15.05 -21.20 4.58
C THR A 857 15.57 -21.68 5.95
N PRO A 858 15.49 -22.98 6.33
CA PRO A 858 16.18 -23.45 7.53
C PRO A 858 17.69 -23.26 7.47
N VAL A 859 18.33 -23.69 6.37
CA VAL A 859 19.80 -23.67 6.25
C VAL A 859 20.34 -22.23 6.10
N TYR A 860 19.77 -21.41 5.23
CA TYR A 860 20.28 -20.05 4.98
C TYR A 860 19.71 -19.01 5.93
N LEU A 861 18.41 -19.07 6.28
CA LEU A 861 17.73 -18.04 7.09
C LEU A 861 17.49 -18.43 8.54
N SER A 862 18.00 -19.59 8.97
CA SER A 862 17.95 -19.98 10.38
C SER A 862 16.55 -20.24 10.94
N THR A 863 15.56 -20.56 10.10
CA THR A 863 14.21 -20.97 10.54
C THR A 863 14.18 -22.43 10.99
N ILE A 864 13.21 -22.83 11.81
CA ILE A 864 13.01 -24.23 12.20
C ILE A 864 11.72 -24.75 11.56
N ILE A 865 11.80 -25.76 10.71
CA ILE A 865 10.60 -26.28 10.03
C ILE A 865 9.89 -27.35 10.86
N ILE A 866 8.56 -27.27 10.93
CA ILE A 866 7.70 -28.30 11.51
C ILE A 866 6.96 -29.00 10.37
N LEU A 867 7.07 -30.33 10.30
CA LEU A 867 6.29 -31.15 9.39
C LEU A 867 5.26 -31.97 10.16
N GLY A 868 4.12 -32.22 9.52
CA GLY A 868 3.10 -33.14 10.03
C GLY A 868 3.45 -34.60 9.73
N PRO A 869 2.51 -35.54 9.95
CA PRO A 869 2.73 -36.97 9.74
C PRO A 869 3.28 -37.31 8.35
N ALA A 870 4.26 -38.22 8.31
CA ALA A 870 4.94 -38.59 7.07
C ALA A 870 3.99 -39.21 6.05
N GLY A 871 4.01 -38.68 4.82
CA GLY A 871 3.19 -39.19 3.72
C GLY A 871 1.69 -38.89 3.81
N VAL A 872 1.26 -38.15 4.84
CA VAL A 872 -0.13 -37.68 4.96
C VAL A 872 -0.25 -36.31 4.29
N ARG A 873 -1.28 -36.15 3.44
CA ARG A 873 -1.67 -34.85 2.91
C ARG A 873 -2.35 -34.06 4.04
N PRO A 874 -1.89 -32.85 4.37
CA PRO A 874 -2.53 -32.05 5.39
C PRO A 874 -3.99 -31.76 5.06
N ASP A 875 -4.87 -32.00 6.03
CA ASP A 875 -6.28 -31.63 6.04
C ASP A 875 -6.61 -30.81 7.31
N LYS A 876 -7.88 -30.44 7.50
CA LYS A 876 -8.32 -29.64 8.66
C LYS A 876 -7.90 -30.27 9.99
N GLN A 877 -8.11 -31.57 10.15
CA GLN A 877 -7.84 -32.28 11.39
C GLN A 877 -6.33 -32.36 11.66
N THR A 878 -5.55 -32.72 10.64
CA THR A 878 -4.09 -32.77 10.70
C THR A 878 -3.50 -31.42 11.13
N VAL A 879 -4.00 -30.32 10.57
CA VAL A 879 -3.52 -28.98 10.91
C VAL A 879 -3.82 -28.65 12.36
N LEU A 880 -5.05 -28.89 12.83
CA LEU A 880 -5.43 -28.64 14.23
C LEU A 880 -4.56 -29.46 15.22
N ASP A 881 -4.30 -30.71 14.90
CA ASP A 881 -3.51 -31.58 15.78
C ASP A 881 -2.03 -31.15 15.83
N VAL A 882 -1.46 -30.70 14.71
CA VAL A 882 -0.12 -30.10 14.72
C VAL A 882 -0.10 -28.82 15.54
N LEU A 883 -1.05 -27.91 15.34
CA LEU A 883 -1.11 -26.64 16.08
C LEU A 883 -1.30 -26.83 17.59
N ARG A 884 -1.98 -27.91 18.01
CA ARG A 884 -2.18 -28.24 19.43
C ARG A 884 -0.97 -28.88 20.09
N ASN A 885 -0.23 -29.72 19.36
CA ASN A 885 0.78 -30.60 19.94
C ASN A 885 2.23 -30.21 19.60
N ALA A 886 2.44 -29.25 18.69
CA ALA A 886 3.75 -28.71 18.35
C ALA A 886 3.89 -27.24 18.76
N PRO A 887 5.11 -26.77 19.08
CA PRO A 887 5.37 -25.36 19.37
C PRO A 887 5.41 -24.52 18.06
N VAL A 888 4.25 -24.32 17.44
CA VAL A 888 4.11 -23.60 16.17
C VAL A 888 4.00 -22.09 16.42
N SER A 889 4.82 -21.31 15.72
CA SER A 889 4.79 -19.83 15.78
C SER A 889 4.32 -19.18 14.49
N ALA A 890 4.53 -19.85 13.36
CA ALA A 890 4.09 -19.42 12.03
C ALA A 890 3.72 -20.64 11.18
N ALA A 891 3.00 -20.45 10.08
CA ALA A 891 2.64 -21.54 9.18
C ALA A 891 2.60 -21.12 7.69
N SER A 892 2.88 -22.08 6.82
CA SER A 892 2.87 -21.92 5.36
C SER A 892 1.87 -22.88 4.71
N PHE A 893 0.92 -22.37 3.92
CA PHE A 893 -0.17 -23.15 3.33
C PHE A 893 -0.29 -23.00 1.81
N PRO A 894 -0.75 -24.05 1.09
CA PRO A 894 -1.32 -23.86 -0.23
C PRO A 894 -2.67 -23.11 -0.13
N PRO A 895 -3.04 -22.29 -1.12
CA PRO A 895 -4.27 -21.48 -1.07
C PRO A 895 -5.54 -22.28 -0.80
N SER A 896 -5.72 -23.42 -1.48
CA SER A 896 -6.88 -24.31 -1.34
C SER A 896 -7.11 -24.78 0.09
N LEU A 897 -6.05 -25.24 0.76
CA LEU A 897 -6.14 -25.66 2.17
C LEU A 897 -6.39 -24.47 3.10
N LEU A 898 -5.76 -23.31 2.82
CA LEU A 898 -5.99 -22.11 3.64
C LEU A 898 -7.45 -21.64 3.55
N GLU A 899 -8.06 -21.68 2.37
CA GLU A 899 -9.48 -21.40 2.17
C GLU A 899 -10.36 -22.34 3.00
N GLU A 900 -10.13 -23.65 2.91
CA GLU A 900 -10.86 -24.64 3.70
C GLU A 900 -10.75 -24.40 5.21
N LEU A 901 -9.56 -24.00 5.69
CA LEU A 901 -9.31 -23.70 7.09
C LEU A 901 -9.96 -22.38 7.54
N ILE A 902 -9.97 -21.36 6.67
CA ILE A 902 -10.63 -20.08 6.97
C ILE A 902 -12.15 -20.24 7.00
N ALA A 903 -12.71 -21.06 6.12
CA ALA A 903 -14.15 -21.34 6.09
C ALA A 903 -14.64 -21.97 7.41
N ASP A 904 -13.79 -22.75 8.08
CA ASP A 904 -14.11 -23.43 9.34
C ASP A 904 -13.84 -22.53 10.57
N PRO A 905 -14.84 -22.22 11.43
CA PRO A 905 -14.65 -21.34 12.57
C PRO A 905 -13.63 -21.85 13.62
N VAL A 906 -13.52 -23.17 13.81
CA VAL A 906 -12.59 -23.76 14.78
C VAL A 906 -11.15 -23.61 14.29
N CYS A 907 -10.92 -23.95 13.03
CA CYS A 907 -9.63 -23.74 12.38
C CYS A 907 -9.26 -22.26 12.32
N ARG A 908 -10.20 -21.38 11.95
CA ARG A 908 -10.00 -19.92 11.93
C ARG A 908 -9.54 -19.39 13.28
N LYS A 909 -10.15 -19.85 14.38
CA LYS A 909 -9.75 -19.46 15.74
C LYS A 909 -8.32 -19.93 16.08
N ALA A 910 -7.95 -21.14 15.69
CA ALA A 910 -6.60 -21.67 15.91
C ALA A 910 -5.55 -20.88 15.10
N LEU A 911 -5.83 -20.59 13.82
CA LEU A 911 -4.93 -19.84 12.94
C LEU A 911 -4.62 -18.43 13.46
N LYS A 912 -5.58 -17.76 14.09
CA LYS A 912 -5.39 -16.41 14.67
C LYS A 912 -4.35 -16.35 15.80
N GLN A 913 -3.97 -17.49 16.38
CA GLN A 913 -2.94 -17.55 17.42
C GLN A 913 -1.52 -17.51 16.87
N LEU A 914 -1.34 -17.71 15.56
CA LEU A 914 -0.04 -17.69 14.91
C LEU A 914 0.46 -16.25 14.73
N LYS A 915 1.78 -16.05 14.85
CA LYS A 915 2.42 -14.75 14.61
C LYS A 915 2.44 -14.37 13.12
N LYS A 916 2.50 -15.37 12.24
CA LYS A 916 2.57 -15.17 10.79
C LYS A 916 1.99 -16.37 10.05
N ILE A 917 1.23 -16.09 9.00
CA ILE A 917 0.75 -17.07 8.04
C ILE A 917 1.21 -16.64 6.65
N VAL A 918 1.82 -17.56 5.92
CA VAL A 918 2.27 -17.34 4.53
C VAL A 918 1.52 -18.30 3.61
N TYR A 919 1.07 -17.81 2.46
CA TYR A 919 0.56 -18.67 1.39
C TYR A 919 1.19 -18.29 0.06
N GLY A 920 1.19 -19.18 -0.93
CA GLY A 920 1.78 -18.87 -2.22
C GLY A 920 1.59 -19.95 -3.27
N GLY A 921 1.86 -19.58 -4.52
CA GLY A 921 1.79 -20.46 -5.67
C GLY A 921 0.46 -20.45 -6.44
N ALA A 922 -0.56 -19.75 -5.95
CA ALA A 922 -1.81 -19.39 -6.62
C ALA A 922 -2.54 -18.25 -5.84
N PRO A 923 -3.47 -17.50 -6.44
CA PRO A 923 -4.29 -16.52 -5.73
C PRO A 923 -5.27 -17.19 -4.75
N LEU A 924 -5.77 -16.43 -3.77
CA LEU A 924 -6.89 -16.82 -2.90
C LEU A 924 -8.20 -16.29 -3.49
N ALA A 925 -9.31 -16.98 -3.21
CA ALA A 925 -10.65 -16.51 -3.49
C ALA A 925 -10.95 -15.18 -2.78
N ALA A 926 -11.71 -14.30 -3.44
CA ALA A 926 -12.01 -12.96 -2.94
C ALA A 926 -12.73 -12.98 -1.58
N TRP A 927 -13.58 -13.98 -1.32
CA TRP A 927 -14.25 -14.14 -0.03
C TRP A 927 -13.26 -14.42 1.11
N ALA A 928 -12.21 -15.21 0.84
CA ALA A 928 -11.18 -15.54 1.82
C ALA A 928 -10.31 -14.31 2.12
N ILE A 929 -9.95 -13.54 1.08
CA ILE A 929 -9.23 -12.27 1.22
C ILE A 929 -9.99 -11.28 2.12
N ARG A 930 -11.31 -11.17 1.95
CA ARG A 930 -12.17 -10.30 2.78
C ARG A 930 -12.18 -10.72 4.25
N ILE A 931 -12.29 -12.02 4.54
CA ILE A 931 -12.20 -12.54 5.90
C ILE A 931 -10.81 -12.28 6.49
N ILE A 932 -9.75 -12.48 5.70
CA ILE A 932 -8.38 -12.19 6.13
C ILE A 932 -8.21 -10.71 6.50
N GLY A 933 -8.62 -9.78 5.63
CA GLY A 933 -8.49 -8.34 5.86
C GLY A 933 -9.24 -7.85 7.09
N SER A 934 -10.40 -8.46 7.40
CA SER A 934 -11.21 -8.09 8.56
C SER A 934 -10.78 -8.77 9.87
N GLU A 935 -10.32 -10.01 9.82
CA GLU A 935 -10.16 -10.84 11.03
C GLU A 935 -8.71 -11.14 11.41
N PHE A 936 -7.74 -10.96 10.50
CA PHE A 936 -6.35 -11.42 10.69
C PHE A 936 -5.31 -10.30 10.81
N SER A 937 -5.71 -9.01 10.88
CA SER A 937 -4.85 -7.85 11.26
C SER A 937 -3.42 -7.82 10.68
N GLY A 938 -3.23 -8.24 9.41
CA GLY A 938 -1.91 -8.27 8.75
C GLY A 938 -1.02 -9.49 9.03
N THR A 939 -1.52 -10.48 9.79
CA THR A 939 -0.82 -11.74 10.09
C THR A 939 -0.65 -12.64 8.86
N VAL A 940 -1.53 -12.52 7.86
CA VAL A 940 -1.50 -13.35 6.64
C VAL A 940 -0.90 -12.59 5.47
N SER A 941 0.13 -13.14 4.83
CA SER A 941 0.74 -12.55 3.63
C SER A 941 0.92 -13.58 2.51
N SER A 942 0.92 -13.10 1.27
CA SER A 942 1.23 -13.91 0.10
C SER A 942 2.73 -13.85 -0.22
N ALA A 943 3.29 -14.98 -0.63
CA ALA A 943 4.62 -15.10 -1.22
C ALA A 943 4.47 -15.39 -2.72
N LEU A 944 4.87 -14.43 -3.56
CA LEU A 944 4.93 -14.61 -5.01
C LEU A 944 6.24 -15.29 -5.42
N GLY A 945 6.15 -16.13 -6.45
CA GLY A 945 7.29 -16.87 -6.97
C GLY A 945 6.92 -17.73 -8.16
N SER A 946 7.94 -18.13 -8.91
CA SER A 946 7.83 -19.08 -10.02
C SER A 946 8.97 -20.09 -9.94
N THR A 947 8.83 -21.20 -10.68
CA THR A 947 9.89 -22.22 -10.72
C THR A 947 11.17 -21.67 -11.37
N GLU A 948 11.02 -20.77 -12.33
CA GLU A 948 12.06 -20.09 -13.09
C GLU A 948 12.72 -18.95 -12.29
N GLY A 949 11.91 -18.15 -11.58
CA GLY A 949 12.37 -16.95 -10.88
C GLY A 949 12.74 -17.20 -9.42
N GLY A 950 12.37 -18.34 -8.84
CA GLY A 950 12.52 -18.62 -7.41
C GLY A 950 11.52 -17.82 -6.56
N LEU A 951 11.93 -17.48 -5.33
CA LEU A 951 11.16 -16.60 -4.45
C LEU A 951 11.31 -15.15 -4.91
N TRP A 952 10.20 -14.48 -5.21
CA TRP A 952 10.24 -13.09 -5.66
C TRP A 952 10.35 -12.13 -4.47
N LEU A 953 11.08 -11.04 -4.66
CA LEU A 953 11.21 -9.96 -3.69
C LEU A 953 9.94 -9.11 -3.70
N THR A 954 9.01 -9.45 -2.82
CA THR A 954 7.70 -8.78 -2.73
C THR A 954 7.45 -8.21 -1.34
N GLY A 955 6.90 -7.00 -1.31
CA GLY A 955 6.41 -6.34 -0.11
C GLY A 955 4.88 -6.30 -0.10
N SER A 956 4.31 -6.07 1.07
CA SER A 956 2.88 -5.85 1.27
C SER A 956 2.65 -4.49 1.88
N SER A 957 1.51 -3.88 1.58
CA SER A 957 1.07 -2.67 2.26
C SER A 957 0.65 -3.00 3.71
N PRO A 958 0.93 -2.13 4.69
CA PRO A 958 0.44 -2.28 6.06
C PRO A 958 -1.05 -1.96 6.20
N ASP A 959 -1.68 -1.38 5.17
CA ASP A 959 -3.11 -1.09 5.16
C ASP A 959 -3.94 -2.37 4.91
N PRO A 960 -4.82 -2.78 5.84
CA PRO A 960 -5.69 -3.93 5.65
C PRO A 960 -6.57 -3.88 4.40
N ALA A 961 -6.89 -2.69 3.89
CA ALA A 961 -7.69 -2.51 2.67
C ALA A 961 -6.93 -2.92 1.39
N ASP A 962 -5.60 -2.97 1.44
CA ASP A 962 -4.74 -3.35 0.32
C ASP A 962 -4.41 -4.86 0.32
N GLN A 963 -5.13 -5.66 1.11
CA GLN A 963 -4.91 -7.11 1.16
C GLN A 963 -5.03 -7.71 -0.26
N GLY A 964 -3.96 -8.37 -0.71
CA GLY A 964 -3.86 -8.95 -2.06
C GLY A 964 -3.16 -8.07 -3.10
N TYR A 965 -2.67 -6.89 -2.71
CA TYR A 965 -1.75 -6.10 -3.52
C TYR A 965 -0.28 -6.25 -3.07
N PHE A 966 0.63 -6.03 -4.02
CA PHE A 966 2.06 -6.32 -3.90
C PHE A 966 2.92 -5.12 -4.31
N LEU A 967 3.96 -4.83 -3.54
CA LEU A 967 5.09 -4.04 -4.01
C LEU A 967 6.12 -5.02 -4.59
N ILE A 968 6.52 -4.85 -5.85
CA ILE A 968 7.62 -5.62 -6.43
C ILE A 968 8.92 -4.85 -6.19
N HIS A 969 9.88 -5.47 -5.50
CA HIS A 969 11.09 -4.78 -5.08
C HIS A 969 11.93 -4.34 -6.30
N PRO A 970 12.48 -3.10 -6.32
CA PRO A 970 13.26 -2.59 -7.46
C PRO A 970 14.48 -3.43 -7.84
N PHE A 971 15.01 -4.27 -6.94
CA PHE A 971 16.13 -5.17 -7.25
C PHE A 971 15.74 -6.26 -8.24
N MET A 972 14.45 -6.59 -8.38
CA MET A 972 13.97 -7.44 -9.46
C MET A 972 13.96 -6.70 -10.81
N ALA A 973 14.19 -5.39 -10.83
CA ALA A 973 14.05 -4.52 -12.00
C ALA A 973 12.69 -4.74 -12.74
N PRO A 974 11.55 -4.60 -12.03
CA PRO A 974 10.24 -4.81 -12.62
C PRO A 974 9.92 -3.70 -13.65
N ASP A 975 9.36 -4.10 -14.78
CA ASP A 975 8.84 -3.26 -15.85
C ASP A 975 7.42 -3.72 -16.18
N PHE A 976 6.42 -2.94 -15.78
CA PHE A 976 5.02 -3.26 -16.03
C PHE A 976 4.61 -2.71 -17.39
N GLN A 977 4.57 -3.58 -18.39
CA GLN A 977 4.24 -3.21 -19.77
C GLN A 977 2.75 -3.36 -20.01
N HIS A 978 2.09 -2.29 -20.45
CA HIS A 978 0.65 -2.29 -20.74
C HIS A 978 0.32 -3.32 -21.82
N THR A 979 -0.73 -4.12 -21.60
CA THR A 979 -1.20 -5.10 -22.59
C THR A 979 -2.58 -4.74 -23.15
N ASP A 980 -3.57 -4.58 -22.26
CA ASP A 980 -4.96 -4.29 -22.63
C ASP A 980 -5.70 -3.74 -21.41
N ALA A 981 -6.70 -2.88 -21.59
CA ALA A 981 -7.48 -2.25 -20.51
C ALA A 981 -6.61 -1.72 -19.36
N ASP A 982 -6.81 -2.20 -18.12
CA ASP A 982 -6.01 -1.89 -16.93
C ASP A 982 -4.96 -2.98 -16.60
N LEU A 983 -4.69 -3.90 -17.53
CA LEU A 983 -3.76 -5.03 -17.38
C LEU A 983 -2.37 -4.70 -17.92
N TYR A 984 -1.36 -5.07 -17.11
CA TYR A 984 0.05 -4.88 -17.39
C TYR A 984 0.79 -6.20 -17.17
N GLU A 985 1.59 -6.61 -18.14
CA GLU A 985 2.48 -7.75 -17.99
C GLU A 985 3.72 -7.36 -17.18
N LEU A 986 4.04 -8.15 -16.15
CA LEU A 986 5.30 -7.97 -15.41
C LEU A 986 6.46 -8.53 -16.23
N VAL A 987 7.35 -7.64 -16.66
CA VAL A 987 8.61 -7.97 -17.35
C VAL A 987 9.77 -7.67 -16.41
N ILE A 988 10.73 -8.57 -16.30
CA ILE A 988 11.92 -8.42 -15.46
C ILE A 988 13.08 -8.05 -16.36
N LYS A 989 13.75 -6.92 -16.09
CA LYS A 989 14.93 -6.49 -16.86
C LYS A 989 16.20 -7.14 -16.31
N ARG A 990 17.12 -7.54 -17.20
CA ARG A 990 18.42 -8.08 -16.82
C ARG A 990 19.31 -6.96 -16.31
N THR A 991 19.67 -7.04 -15.04
CA THR A 991 20.55 -6.10 -14.36
C THR A 991 21.41 -6.89 -13.37
N PRO A 992 22.58 -6.36 -12.94
CA PRO A 992 23.38 -7.03 -11.92
C PRO A 992 22.61 -7.37 -10.64
N LYS A 993 21.63 -6.56 -10.25
CA LYS A 993 20.78 -6.80 -9.07
C LYS A 993 19.71 -7.85 -9.33
N SER A 994 18.98 -7.78 -10.45
CA SER A 994 17.95 -8.78 -10.75
C SER A 994 18.57 -10.15 -10.97
N GLU A 995 19.78 -10.21 -11.56
CA GLU A 995 20.57 -11.43 -11.58
C GLU A 995 21.01 -11.83 -10.18
N ALA A 996 21.58 -10.96 -9.35
CA ALA A 996 22.01 -11.35 -8.00
C ALA A 996 20.88 -11.97 -7.15
N TYR A 997 19.68 -11.38 -7.17
CA TYR A 997 18.61 -11.72 -6.23
C TYR A 997 17.47 -12.60 -6.79
N THR A 998 17.44 -12.88 -8.09
CA THR A 998 16.42 -13.75 -8.70
C THR A 998 17.04 -14.80 -9.61
N ASN A 999 16.24 -15.80 -9.99
CA ASN A 999 16.72 -16.92 -10.79
C ASN A 999 16.38 -16.85 -12.28
N PHE A 1000 15.61 -15.85 -12.74
CA PHE A 1000 15.07 -15.80 -14.11
C PHE A 1000 16.12 -16.00 -15.22
N PHE A 1001 17.21 -15.23 -15.17
CA PHE A 1001 18.25 -15.26 -16.20
C PHE A 1001 19.17 -16.48 -16.03
N ARG A 1002 19.56 -16.81 -14.79
CA ARG A 1002 20.37 -18.02 -14.50
C ARG A 1002 19.67 -19.31 -14.91
N CYS A 1003 18.36 -19.38 -14.72
CA CYS A 1003 17.54 -20.51 -15.15
C CYS A 1003 17.70 -20.74 -16.65
N ILE A 1004 17.66 -19.68 -17.45
CA ILE A 1004 17.79 -19.77 -18.91
C ILE A 1004 19.23 -20.07 -19.31
N ASP A 1005 20.20 -19.36 -18.73
CA ASP A 1005 21.63 -19.55 -19.04
C ASP A 1005 22.12 -20.98 -18.68
N SER A 1006 21.50 -21.62 -17.68
CA SER A 1006 21.80 -23.00 -17.27
C SER A 1006 20.93 -24.05 -17.96
N THR A 1007 19.96 -23.66 -18.78
CA THR A 1007 19.09 -24.59 -19.50
C THR A 1007 19.82 -25.17 -20.72
N PRO A 1008 19.88 -26.50 -20.88
CA PRO A 1008 20.44 -27.12 -22.08
C PRO A 1008 19.73 -26.66 -23.36
N SER A 1009 20.48 -26.46 -24.45
CA SER A 1009 19.95 -25.94 -25.72
C SER A 1009 18.76 -26.72 -26.27
N HIS A 1010 18.74 -28.05 -26.11
CA HIS A 1010 17.63 -28.91 -26.54
C HIS A 1010 16.34 -28.74 -25.72
N LEU A 1011 16.42 -28.14 -24.52
CA LEU A 1011 15.28 -27.82 -23.66
C LEU A 1011 14.91 -26.34 -23.71
N ALA A 1012 15.74 -25.50 -24.31
CA ALA A 1012 15.55 -24.07 -24.23
C ALA A 1012 14.43 -23.53 -25.13
N ALA A 1013 14.09 -24.27 -26.19
CA ALA A 1013 12.88 -24.04 -26.97
C ALA A 1013 11.60 -24.06 -26.10
N HIS A 1014 11.64 -24.63 -24.90
CA HIS A 1014 10.50 -24.64 -23.98
C HIS A 1014 10.18 -23.29 -23.32
N PHE A 1015 11.10 -22.32 -23.38
CA PHE A 1015 10.94 -21.01 -22.77
C PHE A 1015 10.48 -19.90 -23.75
N ASP A 1016 10.18 -20.23 -25.01
CA ASP A 1016 9.85 -19.26 -26.07
C ASP A 1016 10.98 -18.24 -26.36
N PHE A 1017 12.25 -18.62 -26.18
CA PHE A 1017 13.41 -17.77 -26.48
C PHE A 1017 14.43 -18.49 -27.37
N ASP A 1018 15.18 -17.72 -28.18
CA ASP A 1018 16.33 -18.23 -28.94
C ASP A 1018 17.57 -18.24 -28.04
N THR A 1019 18.14 -19.42 -27.79
CA THR A 1019 19.35 -19.61 -26.97
C THR A 1019 20.63 -18.99 -27.51
N LYS A 1020 20.63 -18.53 -28.75
CA LYS A 1020 21.85 -18.04 -29.40
C LYS A 1020 22.25 -16.63 -28.93
N GLU A 1021 21.36 -15.90 -28.26
CA GLU A 1021 21.62 -14.55 -27.75
C GLU A 1021 21.29 -14.43 -26.26
N SER A 1022 22.06 -13.62 -25.54
CA SER A 1022 21.76 -13.32 -24.14
C SER A 1022 20.47 -12.52 -24.05
N ILE A 1023 19.46 -13.07 -23.36
CA ILE A 1023 18.21 -12.38 -23.14
C ILE A 1023 18.40 -11.21 -22.17
N ASN A 1024 17.85 -10.05 -22.52
CA ASN A 1024 17.92 -8.83 -21.70
C ASN A 1024 16.64 -8.58 -20.89
N GLU A 1025 15.56 -9.29 -21.18
CA GLU A 1025 14.31 -9.24 -20.43
C GLU A 1025 13.71 -10.64 -20.29
N PHE A 1026 13.08 -10.89 -19.14
CA PHE A 1026 12.30 -12.09 -18.88
C PHE A 1026 10.82 -11.71 -18.77
N ARG A 1027 9.99 -12.28 -19.64
CA ARG A 1027 8.55 -12.04 -19.66
C ARG A 1027 7.84 -13.07 -18.79
N THR A 1028 7.31 -12.64 -17.65
CA THR A 1028 6.66 -13.57 -16.70
C THR A 1028 5.37 -14.17 -17.25
N LYS A 1029 4.70 -13.46 -18.17
CA LYS A 1029 3.32 -13.72 -18.63
C LYS A 1029 2.27 -13.60 -17.51
N ASP A 1030 2.63 -12.99 -16.37
CA ASP A 1030 1.69 -12.67 -15.28
C ASP A 1030 1.17 -11.24 -15.46
N LEU A 1031 -0.16 -11.09 -15.47
CA LEU A 1031 -0.85 -9.82 -15.65
C LEU A 1031 -1.26 -9.22 -14.31
N PHE A 1032 -1.00 -7.93 -14.15
CA PHE A 1032 -1.29 -7.15 -12.96
C PHE A 1032 -2.11 -5.92 -13.31
N SER A 1033 -2.91 -5.44 -12.37
CA SER A 1033 -3.54 -4.12 -12.42
C SER A 1033 -2.92 -3.19 -11.38
N PRO A 1034 -2.63 -1.92 -11.70
CA PRO A 1034 -2.10 -0.97 -10.72
C PRO A 1034 -3.14 -0.69 -9.62
N HIS A 1035 -2.68 -0.45 -8.40
CA HIS A 1035 -3.56 -0.02 -7.31
C HIS A 1035 -4.17 1.34 -7.66
N PRO A 1036 -5.50 1.52 -7.54
CA PRO A 1036 -6.17 2.74 -8.00
C PRO A 1036 -5.67 4.04 -7.37
N THR A 1037 -5.06 3.98 -6.19
CA THR A 1037 -4.64 5.15 -5.39
C THR A 1037 -3.23 5.07 -4.78
N LYS A 1038 -2.50 3.96 -4.94
CA LYS A 1038 -1.19 3.72 -4.28
C LYS A 1038 -0.15 3.35 -5.34
N PRO A 1039 0.59 4.33 -5.90
CA PRO A 1039 1.58 4.07 -6.93
C PRO A 1039 2.61 3.02 -6.52
N GLY A 1040 3.02 2.18 -7.46
CA GLY A 1040 3.97 1.09 -7.22
C GLY A 1040 3.37 -0.17 -6.58
N LEU A 1041 2.11 -0.12 -6.15
CA LEU A 1041 1.39 -1.26 -5.60
C LEU A 1041 0.53 -1.92 -6.70
N TRP A 1042 0.62 -3.24 -6.85
CA TRP A 1042 0.05 -3.98 -7.98
C TRP A 1042 -0.75 -5.18 -7.51
N LYS A 1043 -1.92 -5.42 -8.11
CA LYS A 1043 -2.72 -6.62 -7.84
C LYS A 1043 -2.57 -7.61 -8.98
N TYR A 1044 -2.19 -8.84 -8.65
CA TYR A 1044 -2.18 -9.96 -9.59
C TYR A 1044 -3.60 -10.24 -10.09
N ARG A 1045 -3.78 -10.45 -11.39
CA ARG A 1045 -5.08 -10.74 -12.01
C ARG A 1045 -5.14 -12.15 -12.59
N CYS A 1046 -4.31 -12.44 -13.59
CA CYS A 1046 -4.36 -13.71 -14.30
C CYS A 1046 -3.07 -13.96 -15.09
N ARG A 1047 -3.01 -15.11 -15.77
CA ARG A 1047 -1.97 -15.39 -16.76
C ARG A 1047 -2.39 -14.82 -18.11
N LYS A 1048 -1.41 -14.32 -18.87
CA LYS A 1048 -1.60 -13.95 -20.28
C LYS A 1048 -2.08 -15.13 -21.13
N ASP A 1049 -1.70 -16.34 -20.72
CA ASP A 1049 -2.09 -17.61 -21.36
C ASP A 1049 -3.56 -17.99 -21.11
N ASP A 1050 -4.28 -17.29 -20.20
CA ASP A 1050 -5.73 -17.49 -19.94
C ASP A 1050 -6.63 -16.79 -20.97
N LEU A 1051 -6.04 -16.25 -22.04
CA LEU A 1051 -6.77 -15.62 -23.13
C LEU A 1051 -7.58 -16.68 -23.90
N VAL A 1052 -8.90 -16.54 -23.85
CA VAL A 1052 -9.84 -17.25 -24.70
C VAL A 1052 -10.20 -16.38 -25.89
N LEU A 1053 -9.98 -16.93 -27.09
CA LEU A 1053 -10.35 -16.29 -28.35
C LEU A 1053 -11.68 -16.86 -28.82
N LEU A 1054 -12.73 -16.05 -28.83
CA LEU A 1054 -14.04 -16.39 -29.39
C LEU A 1054 -14.02 -16.23 -30.92
N SER A 1055 -15.04 -16.75 -31.62
CA SER A 1055 -15.19 -16.49 -33.05
C SER A 1055 -15.49 -15.01 -33.32
N GLY A 1056 -14.99 -14.47 -34.43
CA GLY A 1056 -15.08 -13.04 -34.74
C GLY A 1056 -14.02 -12.16 -34.08
N GLU A 1057 -12.86 -12.74 -33.71
CA GLU A 1057 -11.68 -12.04 -33.15
C GLU A 1057 -11.90 -11.36 -31.78
N VAL A 1058 -12.98 -11.72 -31.06
CA VAL A 1058 -13.25 -11.21 -29.72
C VAL A 1058 -12.37 -11.93 -28.69
N LYS A 1059 -11.60 -11.15 -27.94
CA LYS A 1059 -10.64 -11.59 -26.92
C LYS A 1059 -11.25 -11.46 -25.53
N MET A 1060 -11.07 -12.49 -24.70
CA MET A 1060 -11.54 -12.52 -23.32
C MET A 1060 -10.49 -13.19 -22.43
N TYR A 1061 -10.18 -12.60 -21.28
CA TYR A 1061 -9.31 -13.21 -20.28
C TYR A 1061 -10.16 -14.00 -19.27
N ALA A 1062 -10.28 -15.31 -19.50
CA ALA A 1062 -11.18 -16.16 -18.71
C ALA A 1062 -10.84 -16.16 -17.21
N GLY A 1063 -9.55 -16.14 -16.86
CA GLY A 1063 -9.10 -16.11 -15.46
C GLY A 1063 -9.59 -14.89 -14.67
N ALA A 1064 -9.73 -13.72 -15.32
CA ALA A 1064 -10.26 -12.52 -14.66
C ALA A 1064 -11.76 -12.63 -14.36
N ILE A 1065 -12.52 -13.24 -15.29
CA ILE A 1065 -13.95 -13.52 -15.13
C ILE A 1065 -14.17 -14.57 -14.04
N GLU A 1066 -13.35 -15.62 -14.03
CA GLU A 1066 -13.35 -16.66 -13.01
C GLU A 1066 -13.04 -16.11 -11.60
N GLU A 1067 -12.05 -15.23 -11.46
CA GLU A 1067 -11.74 -14.54 -10.19
C GLU A 1067 -12.97 -13.79 -9.65
N ALA A 1068 -13.69 -13.07 -10.53
CA ALA A 1068 -14.86 -12.30 -10.14
C ALA A 1068 -16.03 -13.19 -9.71
N ILE A 1069 -16.34 -14.22 -10.50
CA ILE A 1069 -17.49 -15.12 -10.26
C ILE A 1069 -17.22 -16.02 -9.03
N SER A 1070 -16.00 -16.51 -8.86
CA SER A 1070 -15.60 -17.35 -7.70
C SER A 1070 -15.72 -16.66 -6.34
N ALA A 1071 -15.94 -15.34 -6.32
CA ALA A 1071 -16.23 -14.61 -5.08
C ALA A 1071 -17.59 -14.98 -4.46
N HIS A 1072 -18.49 -15.59 -5.23
CA HIS A 1072 -19.83 -15.99 -4.77
C HIS A 1072 -19.75 -17.19 -3.81
N PRO A 1073 -20.36 -17.14 -2.61
CA PRO A 1073 -20.19 -18.18 -1.58
C PRO A 1073 -20.75 -19.55 -1.96
N ALA A 1074 -21.71 -19.61 -2.89
CA ALA A 1074 -22.30 -20.86 -3.37
C ALA A 1074 -21.40 -21.62 -4.38
N ILE A 1075 -20.28 -21.02 -4.83
CA ILE A 1075 -19.39 -21.59 -5.86
C ILE A 1075 -18.15 -22.18 -5.19
N GLY A 1076 -17.86 -23.45 -5.47
CA GLY A 1076 -16.66 -24.16 -5.02
C GLY A 1076 -15.49 -24.09 -6.01
N ALA A 1077 -15.79 -24.11 -7.32
CA ALA A 1077 -14.83 -23.85 -8.39
C ALA A 1077 -15.54 -23.38 -9.67
N VAL A 1078 -14.82 -22.69 -10.56
CA VAL A 1078 -15.36 -22.13 -11.80
C VAL A 1078 -14.35 -22.24 -12.93
N VAL A 1079 -14.85 -22.51 -14.15
CA VAL A 1079 -14.08 -22.47 -15.40
C VAL A 1079 -14.94 -21.80 -16.46
N VAL A 1080 -14.47 -20.71 -17.05
CA VAL A 1080 -15.06 -20.04 -18.21
C VAL A 1080 -14.36 -20.53 -19.45
N GLY A 1081 -15.08 -20.93 -20.50
CA GLY A 1081 -14.48 -21.42 -21.75
C GLY A 1081 -15.19 -20.89 -22.99
N GLY A 1082 -14.89 -21.46 -24.15
CA GLY A 1082 -15.51 -21.07 -25.43
C GLY A 1082 -14.52 -20.79 -26.57
N GLN A 1083 -13.31 -21.33 -26.52
CA GLN A 1083 -12.32 -21.17 -27.58
C GLN A 1083 -12.94 -21.48 -28.96
N TYR A 1084 -12.86 -20.51 -29.86
CA TYR A 1084 -13.42 -20.54 -31.23
C TYR A 1084 -14.94 -20.71 -31.32
N ARG A 1085 -15.69 -20.51 -30.23
CA ARG A 1085 -17.16 -20.48 -30.21
C ARG A 1085 -17.65 -19.03 -30.32
N SER A 1086 -18.89 -18.83 -30.79
CA SER A 1086 -19.49 -17.49 -30.96
C SER A 1086 -19.89 -16.80 -29.65
N ARG A 1087 -19.98 -17.58 -28.57
CA ARG A 1087 -20.28 -17.13 -27.21
C ARG A 1087 -19.45 -17.95 -26.23
N PRO A 1088 -19.12 -17.41 -25.05
CA PRO A 1088 -18.48 -18.17 -23.99
C PRO A 1088 -19.47 -19.03 -23.19
N PHE A 1089 -18.95 -20.06 -22.52
CA PHE A 1089 -19.71 -20.88 -21.57
C PHE A 1089 -19.15 -20.73 -20.14
N LEU A 1090 -20.00 -20.97 -19.14
CA LEU A 1090 -19.64 -20.95 -17.72
C LEU A 1090 -19.80 -22.35 -17.13
N MET A 1091 -18.73 -22.95 -16.63
CA MET A 1091 -18.78 -24.22 -15.89
C MET A 1091 -18.56 -23.98 -14.40
N VAL A 1092 -19.43 -24.55 -13.56
CA VAL A 1092 -19.44 -24.28 -12.11
C VAL A 1092 -19.50 -25.59 -11.33
N GLU A 1093 -18.59 -25.74 -10.37
CA GLU A 1093 -18.64 -26.75 -9.31
C GLU A 1093 -19.29 -26.11 -8.07
N PRO A 1094 -20.52 -26.52 -7.67
CA PRO A 1094 -21.19 -25.95 -6.52
C PRO A 1094 -20.47 -26.25 -5.19
N ALA A 1095 -20.54 -25.33 -4.23
CA ALA A 1095 -19.99 -25.55 -2.88
C ALA A 1095 -20.79 -26.61 -2.08
N THR A 1096 -22.08 -26.77 -2.40
CA THR A 1096 -22.97 -27.78 -1.82
C THR A 1096 -23.52 -28.66 -2.94
N SER A 1097 -23.56 -29.98 -2.73
CA SER A 1097 -24.01 -30.92 -3.76
C SER A 1097 -25.45 -30.64 -4.23
N ILE A 1098 -25.62 -30.56 -5.55
CA ILE A 1098 -26.91 -30.34 -6.22
C ILE A 1098 -27.33 -31.64 -6.93
N THR A 1099 -28.54 -32.13 -6.68
CA THR A 1099 -28.98 -33.46 -7.17
C THR A 1099 -30.22 -33.44 -8.07
N THR A 1100 -30.98 -32.34 -8.13
CA THR A 1100 -32.20 -32.25 -8.95
C THR A 1100 -32.14 -31.10 -9.97
N ASN A 1101 -32.95 -31.18 -11.03
CA ASN A 1101 -33.00 -30.13 -12.06
C ASN A 1101 -33.58 -28.80 -11.55
N ASP A 1102 -34.53 -28.83 -10.61
CA ASP A 1102 -35.08 -27.62 -10.01
C ASP A 1102 -34.02 -26.89 -9.18
N GLN A 1103 -33.21 -27.63 -8.41
CA GLN A 1103 -32.08 -27.07 -7.67
C GLN A 1103 -31.01 -26.50 -8.61
N LYS A 1104 -30.77 -27.12 -9.78
CA LYS A 1104 -29.86 -26.59 -10.80
C LYS A 1104 -30.33 -25.22 -11.31
N ALA A 1105 -31.62 -25.06 -11.60
CA ALA A 1105 -32.20 -23.80 -12.06
C ALA A 1105 -32.19 -22.71 -10.98
N GLU A 1106 -32.50 -23.07 -9.73
CA GLU A 1106 -32.44 -22.15 -8.59
C GLU A 1106 -31.01 -21.65 -8.35
N PHE A 1107 -30.03 -22.56 -8.38
CA PHE A 1107 -28.61 -22.22 -8.25
C PHE A 1107 -28.11 -21.27 -9.34
N VAL A 1108 -28.48 -21.50 -10.61
CA VAL A 1108 -28.10 -20.57 -11.69
C VAL A 1108 -28.69 -19.18 -11.45
N ASN A 1109 -29.94 -19.09 -10.98
CA ASN A 1109 -30.57 -17.81 -10.66
C ASN A 1109 -29.92 -17.12 -9.45
N GLU A 1110 -29.47 -17.89 -8.45
CA GLU A 1110 -28.76 -17.37 -7.28
C GLU A 1110 -27.43 -16.72 -7.68
N ILE A 1111 -26.63 -17.38 -8.51
CA ILE A 1111 -25.32 -16.87 -8.93
C ILE A 1111 -25.40 -15.82 -10.04
N TRP A 1112 -26.53 -15.73 -10.75
CA TRP A 1112 -26.67 -14.88 -11.93
C TRP A 1112 -26.38 -13.40 -11.71
N PRO A 1113 -26.79 -12.75 -10.60
CA PRO A 1113 -26.45 -11.35 -10.34
C PRO A 1113 -24.93 -11.10 -10.33
N ALA A 1114 -24.13 -12.05 -9.83
CA ALA A 1114 -22.67 -11.95 -9.85
C ALA A 1114 -22.11 -12.11 -11.27
N VAL A 1115 -22.70 -13.00 -12.07
CA VAL A 1115 -22.36 -13.18 -13.50
C VAL A 1115 -22.73 -11.95 -14.32
N GLU A 1116 -23.90 -11.36 -14.08
CA GLU A 1116 -24.40 -10.20 -14.81
C GLU A 1116 -23.55 -8.94 -14.52
N ALA A 1117 -23.15 -8.74 -13.26
CA ALA A 1117 -22.22 -7.66 -12.89
C ALA A 1117 -20.86 -7.79 -13.60
N GLU A 1118 -20.44 -9.01 -13.97
CA GLU A 1118 -19.27 -9.23 -14.79
C GLU A 1118 -19.57 -9.01 -16.28
N ASN A 1119 -20.71 -9.51 -16.79
CA ASN A 1119 -21.16 -9.29 -18.16
C ASN A 1119 -21.24 -7.81 -18.56
N GLU A 1120 -21.63 -6.92 -17.64
CA GLU A 1120 -21.71 -5.48 -17.87
C GLU A 1120 -20.35 -4.85 -18.26
N LYS A 1121 -19.24 -5.51 -17.92
CA LYS A 1121 -17.87 -5.05 -18.23
C LYS A 1121 -17.38 -5.48 -19.61
N HIS A 1122 -18.08 -6.42 -20.24
CA HIS A 1122 -17.64 -7.06 -21.48
C HIS A 1122 -18.54 -6.69 -22.67
N HIS A 1123 -17.96 -6.66 -23.85
CA HIS A 1123 -18.69 -6.50 -25.12
C HIS A 1123 -19.75 -7.60 -25.25
N ASP A 1124 -20.87 -7.31 -25.92
CA ASP A 1124 -22.01 -8.23 -26.03
C ASP A 1124 -21.59 -9.65 -26.42
N SER A 1125 -20.72 -9.81 -27.43
CA SER A 1125 -20.21 -11.12 -27.89
C SER A 1125 -19.43 -11.94 -26.84
N ALA A 1126 -18.89 -11.29 -25.80
CA ALA A 1126 -18.14 -11.92 -24.71
C ALA A 1126 -18.96 -12.09 -23.41
N ARG A 1127 -20.26 -11.74 -23.43
CA ARG A 1127 -21.16 -11.97 -22.28
C ARG A 1127 -21.55 -13.45 -22.14
N LEU A 1128 -21.54 -13.94 -20.91
CA LEU A 1128 -22.02 -15.25 -20.49
C LEU A 1128 -23.57 -15.29 -20.51
N GLN A 1129 -24.13 -16.44 -20.86
CA GLN A 1129 -25.58 -16.65 -21.01
C GLN A 1129 -26.07 -17.81 -20.14
N LYS A 1130 -27.31 -17.73 -19.63
CA LYS A 1130 -27.87 -18.73 -18.70
C LYS A 1130 -27.95 -20.10 -19.35
N GLU A 1131 -28.22 -20.10 -20.65
CA GLU A 1131 -28.37 -21.26 -21.50
C GLU A 1131 -27.03 -21.96 -21.78
N LEU A 1132 -25.90 -21.31 -21.51
CA LEU A 1132 -24.54 -21.83 -21.69
C LEU A 1132 -23.83 -22.12 -20.35
N VAL A 1133 -24.59 -22.44 -19.29
CA VAL A 1133 -24.05 -22.84 -17.98
C VAL A 1133 -23.98 -24.36 -17.85
N VAL A 1134 -22.81 -24.88 -17.49
CA VAL A 1134 -22.55 -26.30 -17.20
C VAL A 1134 -22.35 -26.46 -15.68
N ILE A 1135 -23.25 -27.19 -15.02
CA ILE A 1135 -23.11 -27.50 -13.59
C ILE A 1135 -22.44 -28.87 -13.43
N VAL A 1136 -21.33 -28.93 -12.70
CA VAL A 1136 -20.61 -30.18 -12.43
C VAL A 1136 -21.43 -31.05 -11.48
N GLU A 1137 -21.65 -32.31 -11.87
CA GLU A 1137 -22.42 -33.26 -11.07
C GLU A 1137 -21.65 -33.73 -9.83
N PRO A 1138 -22.31 -34.07 -8.70
CA PRO A 1138 -21.62 -34.42 -7.44
C PRO A 1138 -20.63 -35.59 -7.55
N GLU A 1139 -20.86 -36.49 -8.50
CA GLU A 1139 -20.04 -37.70 -8.75
C GLU A 1139 -18.82 -37.42 -9.63
N LYS A 1140 -18.78 -36.27 -10.31
CA LYS A 1140 -17.62 -35.77 -11.06
C LYS A 1140 -17.00 -34.58 -10.33
N LYS A 1141 -15.70 -34.37 -10.51
CA LYS A 1141 -14.99 -33.19 -9.98
C LYS A 1141 -14.14 -32.55 -11.07
N MET A 1142 -13.91 -31.25 -10.96
CA MET A 1142 -12.91 -30.60 -11.80
C MET A 1142 -11.52 -31.20 -11.52
N MET A 1143 -10.72 -31.33 -12.57
CA MET A 1143 -9.35 -31.82 -12.45
C MET A 1143 -8.52 -30.78 -11.70
N ARG A 1144 -7.64 -31.20 -10.80
CA ARG A 1144 -6.82 -30.28 -9.98
C ARG A 1144 -5.33 -30.57 -10.11
N THR A 1145 -4.53 -29.50 -10.07
CA THR A 1145 -3.07 -29.57 -10.04
C THR A 1145 -2.56 -30.07 -8.69
N PRO A 1146 -1.24 -30.38 -8.54
CA PRO A 1146 -0.66 -30.72 -7.25
C PRO A 1146 -0.82 -29.64 -6.15
N LYS A 1147 -1.13 -28.38 -6.52
CA LYS A 1147 -1.41 -27.27 -5.59
C LYS A 1147 -2.89 -27.21 -5.17
N GLY A 1148 -3.73 -28.09 -5.71
CA GLY A 1148 -5.17 -28.11 -5.47
C GLY A 1148 -5.96 -27.06 -6.26
N THR A 1149 -5.32 -26.31 -7.16
CA THR A 1149 -6.02 -25.40 -8.11
C THR A 1149 -6.62 -26.18 -9.26
N VAL A 1150 -7.65 -25.66 -9.92
CA VAL A 1150 -8.25 -26.29 -11.11
C VAL A 1150 -7.23 -26.36 -12.25
N ASP A 1151 -7.05 -27.55 -12.82
CA ASP A 1151 -6.35 -27.75 -14.09
C ASP A 1151 -7.36 -27.53 -15.22
N ARG A 1152 -7.34 -26.31 -15.76
CA ARG A 1152 -8.25 -25.86 -16.81
C ARG A 1152 -8.26 -26.79 -18.01
N LYS A 1153 -7.09 -27.14 -18.55
CA LYS A 1153 -7.00 -27.94 -19.79
C LYS A 1153 -7.52 -29.36 -19.54
N ALA A 1154 -7.08 -30.00 -18.46
CA ALA A 1154 -7.54 -31.34 -18.12
C ALA A 1154 -9.06 -31.37 -17.83
N THR A 1155 -9.59 -30.32 -17.17
CA THR A 1155 -11.03 -30.18 -16.92
C THR A 1155 -11.80 -30.00 -18.23
N LEU A 1156 -11.39 -29.07 -19.10
CA LEU A 1156 -12.06 -28.86 -20.39
C LEU A 1156 -12.09 -30.13 -21.25
N SER A 1157 -11.02 -30.92 -21.24
CA SER A 1157 -10.95 -32.20 -21.95
C SER A 1157 -11.85 -33.27 -21.32
N ALA A 1158 -11.94 -33.33 -19.99
CA ALA A 1158 -12.76 -34.32 -19.28
C ALA A 1158 -14.28 -34.08 -19.43
N PHE A 1159 -14.68 -32.83 -19.73
CA PHE A 1159 -16.08 -32.39 -19.84
C PHE A 1159 -16.47 -31.97 -21.26
N GLU A 1160 -15.68 -32.36 -22.28
CA GLU A 1160 -15.90 -31.98 -23.68
C GLU A 1160 -17.30 -32.36 -24.17
N GLY A 1161 -17.80 -33.53 -23.77
CA GLY A 1161 -19.13 -34.01 -24.15
C GLY A 1161 -20.27 -33.16 -23.61
N GLU A 1162 -20.21 -32.77 -22.34
CA GLU A 1162 -21.20 -31.91 -21.67
C GLU A 1162 -21.19 -30.50 -22.25
N ILE A 1163 -20.00 -29.95 -22.51
CA ILE A 1163 -19.83 -28.64 -23.16
C ILE A 1163 -20.50 -28.66 -24.53
N ASP A 1164 -20.24 -29.69 -25.35
CA ASP A 1164 -20.83 -29.83 -26.68
C ASP A 1164 -22.35 -29.99 -26.64
N GLN A 1165 -22.89 -30.68 -25.64
CA GLN A 1165 -24.34 -30.82 -25.46
C GLN A 1165 -25.02 -29.47 -25.19
N VAL A 1166 -24.43 -28.64 -24.34
CA VAL A 1166 -24.98 -27.32 -24.02
C VAL A 1166 -24.96 -26.39 -25.25
N TYR A 1167 -23.88 -26.38 -26.04
CA TYR A 1167 -23.86 -25.63 -27.31
C TYR A 1167 -24.87 -26.16 -28.33
N LYS A 1168 -25.08 -27.49 -28.43
CA LYS A 1168 -26.09 -28.08 -29.32
C LYS A 1168 -27.52 -27.73 -28.91
N ALA A 1169 -27.79 -27.66 -27.62
CA ALA A 1169 -29.09 -27.25 -27.10
C ALA A 1169 -29.35 -25.77 -27.40
N TRP A 1170 -28.36 -24.92 -27.14
CA TRP A 1170 -28.43 -23.48 -27.41
C TRP A 1170 -28.62 -23.16 -28.90
N SER A 1171 -27.94 -23.86 -29.82
CA SER A 1171 -28.10 -23.63 -31.27
C SER A 1171 -29.49 -23.97 -31.84
N LYS A 1172 -30.34 -24.64 -31.05
CA LYS A 1172 -31.71 -25.01 -31.43
C LYS A 1172 -32.76 -24.06 -30.86
N MET A 1173 -32.38 -23.17 -29.94
CA MET A 1173 -33.18 -22.07 -29.42
C MET A 1173 -33.05 -20.86 -30.36
#